data_AF-A0AAU8P9U2-F1
#
_entry.id   AF-A0AAU8P9U2-F1
#
_cell.length_a   1.000
_cell.length_b   1.000
_cell.length_c   1.000
_cell.angle_alpha   90.00
_cell.angle_beta   90.00
_cell.angle_gamma   90.00
#
_symmetry.space_group_name_H-M   'P 1'
#
loop_
_entity.id
_entity.type
_entity.pdbx_description
1 polymer ?
#
loop_
_entity_poly.entity_id
_entity_poly.type
_entity_poly.pdbx_seq_one_letter_code
_entity_poly.pdbx_strand_id
1 'polypeptide(L)'
;MRTTSIVIRRRLTSLFLLATAALVALTGRLAWIQFVRADELQQKALEVRMRDIPVEARRGNIYDRNGRLLVTSVSAESLYAIPYLVKDPRRAAEQLAPLLDMKVERLSQILSRQSCYEWVARKLEPGTVEKIKQLKLPGLFFVEESVRHYIFGSLAPHVLGFTGIDNQGLMGIEKTFDQELQGTRGRIVVEQDATGREVPGALHKYISPRQGNSLVLTLDETIQQFVERELDRVVAKYNPKLAVIIVMDPRTGEILAMGNRPTFDSKNWMTAPQGVWDRNPAIWYNYEPGSTFKIITTAAAISEGVVRADDQFFDPGYIKVADRYIRCWADGGHGSQTFEQVVMNSCNPGFVEVGLRLGKEKFYSYIKKFGFGDVTGIDLPGEATGILIPEKKATNLNLATMAIGQSIAVTPIQLLTATCAVANGGVLLRPHLVKEIRDPSGKVIKTFQPDMVRRVLDQEKARQVADLLQTVVMKGTGRNAFIDGYRVAGKTGTAQVVGEGGGYVSGKYVASFTGFAPAENPRVAALVMVAEPQGGIYYGSQVAAPVFREVVRDTLHYLQVPETPGLEKPKDPFVYFEQPRVKVRVPNVVNYPLETAQNILREAELSFVVRGEGVIVQEQTPKAGAEVLSGTSVVLDLQPPGGKSREGPVTVPNLTGLTITEVAALLAGMDLRLEAVGIGQAAGQNPRPGEKVPRGTTVRVEFTPGSGPSQAPPATARPVREFVERP
;
A
#
# COMPACT_ATOMS: atom_id res chain seq x y z
N MET A 1 -46.95 -67.93 -71.68
CA MET A 1 -47.71 -67.91 -70.41
C MET A 1 -48.67 -66.72 -70.43
N ARG A 2 -49.98 -66.96 -70.61
CA ARG A 2 -51.01 -65.91 -70.55
C ARG A 2 -51.26 -65.57 -69.08
N THR A 3 -50.82 -64.39 -68.63
CA THR A 3 -51.21 -63.87 -67.32
C THR A 3 -52.71 -63.54 -67.35
N THR A 4 -53.49 -64.24 -66.55
CA THR A 4 -54.95 -64.08 -66.44
C THR A 4 -55.29 -62.65 -66.04
N SER A 5 -56.32 -62.05 -66.67
CA SER A 5 -56.75 -60.65 -66.43
C SER A 5 -57.00 -60.32 -64.95
N ILE A 6 -57.33 -61.33 -64.15
CA ILE A 6 -57.50 -61.28 -62.69
C ILE A 6 -56.19 -60.96 -61.96
N VAL A 7 -55.05 -61.51 -62.41
CA VAL A 7 -53.73 -61.29 -61.79
C VAL A 7 -53.27 -59.84 -62.01
N ILE A 8 -53.54 -59.28 -63.19
CA ILE A 8 -53.23 -57.87 -63.51
C ILE A 8 -54.10 -56.92 -62.69
N ARG A 9 -55.42 -57.17 -62.59
CA ARG A 9 -56.32 -56.35 -61.75
C ARG A 9 -55.96 -56.42 -60.27
N ARG A 10 -55.58 -57.59 -59.75
CA ARG A 10 -55.13 -57.75 -58.36
C ARG A 10 -53.82 -56.98 -58.11
N ARG A 11 -52.84 -57.05 -59.02
CA ARG A 11 -51.59 -56.27 -58.95
C ARG A 11 -51.85 -54.76 -58.98
N LEU A 12 -52.72 -54.28 -59.88
CA LEU A 12 -53.10 -52.87 -59.97
C LEU A 12 -53.82 -52.38 -58.71
N THR A 13 -54.74 -53.18 -58.16
CA THR A 13 -55.46 -52.85 -56.92
C THR A 13 -54.51 -52.83 -55.72
N SER A 14 -53.58 -53.79 -55.63
CA SER A 14 -52.55 -53.80 -54.59
C SER A 14 -51.61 -52.59 -54.70
N LEU A 15 -51.20 -52.21 -55.92
CA LEU A 15 -50.41 -51.00 -56.16
C LEU A 15 -51.17 -49.73 -55.78
N PHE A 16 -52.45 -49.63 -56.13
CA PHE A 16 -53.30 -48.50 -55.78
C PHE A 16 -53.51 -48.38 -54.27
N LEU A 17 -53.78 -49.49 -53.58
CA LEU A 17 -53.91 -49.51 -52.12
C LEU A 17 -52.60 -49.14 -51.43
N LEU A 18 -51.46 -49.63 -51.94
CA LEU A 18 -50.15 -49.32 -51.39
C LEU A 18 -49.78 -47.85 -51.63
N ALA A 19 -50.08 -47.30 -52.81
CA ALA A 19 -49.92 -45.88 -53.11
C ALA A 19 -50.84 -45.00 -52.25
N THR A 20 -52.10 -45.42 -52.04
CA THR A 20 -53.06 -44.71 -51.19
C THR A 20 -52.62 -44.74 -49.73
N ALA A 21 -52.18 -45.90 -49.22
CA ALA A 21 -51.65 -46.02 -47.86
C ALA A 21 -50.39 -45.15 -47.66
N ALA A 22 -49.50 -45.10 -48.65
CA ALA A 22 -48.34 -44.21 -48.62
C ALA A 22 -48.75 -42.72 -48.61
N LEU A 23 -49.75 -42.34 -49.40
CA LEU A 23 -50.28 -40.97 -49.42
C LEU A 23 -50.92 -40.58 -48.08
N VAL A 24 -51.71 -41.48 -47.48
CA VAL A 24 -52.31 -41.27 -46.15
C VAL A 24 -51.22 -41.15 -45.08
N ALA A 25 -50.19 -41.99 -45.13
CA ALA A 25 -49.06 -41.91 -44.20
C ALA A 25 -48.28 -40.58 -44.35
N LEU A 26 -48.03 -40.12 -45.57
CA LEU A 26 -47.39 -38.82 -45.83
C LEU A 26 -48.26 -37.65 -45.37
N THR A 27 -49.57 -37.72 -45.60
CA THR A 27 -50.52 -36.69 -45.16
C THR A 27 -50.61 -36.64 -43.64
N GLY A 28 -50.67 -37.79 -42.97
CA GLY A 28 -50.59 -37.91 -41.51
C GLY A 28 -49.26 -37.38 -40.97
N ARG A 29 -48.14 -37.65 -41.66
CA ARG A 29 -46.83 -37.11 -41.29
C ARG A 29 -46.78 -35.58 -41.43
N LEU A 30 -47.36 -35.03 -42.49
CA LEU A 30 -47.44 -33.58 -42.69
C LEU A 30 -48.29 -32.93 -41.60
N ALA A 31 -49.46 -33.50 -41.27
CA ALA A 31 -50.32 -33.03 -40.20
C ALA A 31 -49.61 -33.09 -38.83
N TRP A 32 -48.87 -34.15 -38.55
CA TRP A 32 -48.05 -34.25 -37.34
C TRP A 32 -47.01 -33.12 -37.25
N ILE A 33 -46.33 -32.81 -38.36
CA ILE A 33 -45.35 -31.72 -38.41
C ILE A 33 -46.03 -30.35 -38.23
N GLN A 34 -47.17 -30.12 -38.88
CA GLN A 34 -47.85 -28.82 -38.88
C GLN A 34 -48.65 -28.52 -37.63
N PHE A 35 -49.19 -29.53 -36.92
CA PHE A 35 -50.05 -29.31 -35.76
C PHE A 35 -49.41 -29.74 -34.44
N VAL A 36 -48.69 -30.87 -34.40
CA VAL A 36 -48.09 -31.38 -33.15
C VAL A 36 -46.72 -30.76 -32.90
N ARG A 37 -45.89 -30.61 -33.96
CA ARG A 37 -44.58 -29.96 -33.87
C ARG A 37 -44.59 -28.48 -34.24
N ALA A 38 -45.77 -27.89 -34.43
CA ALA A 38 -45.92 -26.51 -34.87
C ALA A 38 -45.17 -25.55 -33.95
N ASP A 39 -45.49 -25.59 -32.66
CA ASP A 39 -44.95 -24.66 -31.66
C ASP A 39 -43.43 -24.84 -31.47
N GLU A 40 -42.96 -26.09 -31.43
CA GLU A 40 -41.53 -26.42 -31.30
C GLU A 40 -40.73 -25.93 -32.52
N LEU A 41 -41.23 -26.18 -33.73
CA LEU A 41 -40.58 -25.74 -34.97
C LEU A 41 -40.66 -24.21 -35.14
N GLN A 42 -41.75 -23.60 -34.69
CA GLN A 42 -41.91 -22.14 -34.69
C GLN A 42 -40.95 -21.47 -33.70
N GLN A 43 -40.78 -22.01 -32.48
CA GLN A 43 -39.80 -21.51 -31.52
C GLN A 43 -38.37 -21.66 -32.05
N LYS A 44 -38.01 -22.83 -32.60
CA LYS A 44 -36.70 -23.04 -33.23
C LYS A 44 -36.47 -22.11 -34.42
N ALA A 45 -37.50 -21.86 -35.23
CA ALA A 45 -37.43 -20.89 -36.31
C ALA A 45 -37.25 -19.46 -35.78
N LEU A 46 -37.95 -19.07 -34.70
CA LEU A 46 -37.78 -17.77 -34.06
C LEU A 46 -36.39 -17.60 -33.46
N GLU A 47 -35.83 -18.60 -32.79
CA GLU A 47 -34.45 -18.55 -32.26
C GLU A 47 -33.40 -18.41 -33.37
N VAL A 48 -33.64 -19.02 -34.54
CA VAL A 48 -32.75 -18.89 -35.70
C VAL A 48 -32.92 -17.52 -36.39
N ARG A 49 -34.14 -17.00 -36.45
CA ARG A 49 -34.48 -15.73 -37.13
C ARG A 49 -34.20 -14.50 -36.27
N MET A 50 -34.37 -14.59 -34.95
CA MET A 50 -34.20 -13.46 -34.03
C MET A 50 -32.78 -13.46 -33.48
N ARG A 51 -32.00 -12.45 -33.86
CA ARG A 51 -30.66 -12.24 -33.31
C ARG A 51 -30.65 -11.02 -32.39
N ASP A 52 -30.02 -11.19 -31.24
CA ASP A 52 -29.93 -10.17 -30.21
C ASP A 52 -28.63 -9.37 -30.35
N ILE A 53 -28.75 -8.06 -30.58
CA ILE A 53 -27.63 -7.13 -30.41
C ILE A 53 -27.71 -6.60 -28.97
N PRO A 54 -26.71 -6.88 -28.11
CA PRO A 54 -26.76 -6.49 -26.72
C PRO A 54 -26.67 -4.97 -26.57
N VAL A 55 -27.48 -4.42 -25.68
CA VAL A 55 -27.45 -2.99 -25.29
C VAL A 55 -27.02 -2.93 -23.84
N GLU A 56 -25.89 -2.29 -23.57
CA GLU A 56 -25.34 -2.22 -22.22
C GLU A 56 -26.30 -1.45 -21.29
N ALA A 57 -26.42 -1.92 -20.05
CA ALA A 57 -27.08 -1.15 -19.01
C ALA A 57 -26.13 -0.10 -18.44
N ARG A 58 -26.70 1.04 -18.06
CA ARG A 58 -25.99 2.02 -17.24
C ARG A 58 -25.68 1.39 -15.90
N ARG A 59 -24.43 1.46 -15.51
CA ARG A 59 -23.98 0.94 -14.22
C ARG A 59 -24.44 1.91 -13.12
N GLY A 60 -24.81 1.39 -11.96
CA GLY A 60 -25.25 2.19 -10.83
C GLY A 60 -24.19 3.17 -10.34
N ASN A 61 -24.60 4.27 -9.73
CA ASN A 61 -23.68 5.29 -9.26
C ASN A 61 -23.03 4.87 -7.93
N ILE A 62 -21.84 5.38 -7.64
CA ILE A 62 -21.19 5.24 -6.34
C ILE A 62 -21.09 6.62 -5.71
N TYR A 63 -21.62 6.75 -4.51
CA TYR A 63 -21.65 7.98 -3.72
C TYR A 63 -20.80 7.82 -2.45
N ASP A 64 -20.30 8.94 -1.94
CA ASP A 64 -19.75 9.02 -0.58
C ASP A 64 -20.87 8.99 0.47
N ARG A 65 -20.50 8.96 1.76
CA ARG A 65 -21.45 8.89 2.87
C ARG A 65 -22.42 10.05 2.99
N ASN A 66 -22.10 11.20 2.38
CA ASN A 66 -22.86 12.44 2.39
C ASN A 66 -23.67 12.63 1.09
N GLY A 67 -23.63 11.67 0.17
CA GLY A 67 -24.35 11.71 -1.11
C GLY A 67 -23.59 12.41 -2.23
N ARG A 68 -22.30 12.72 -2.06
CA ARG A 68 -21.44 13.24 -3.11
C ARG A 68 -21.13 12.14 -4.11
N LEU A 69 -21.36 12.41 -5.40
CA LEU A 69 -21.10 11.45 -6.47
C LEU A 69 -19.58 11.24 -6.62
N LEU A 70 -19.12 9.99 -6.58
CA LEU A 70 -17.73 9.59 -6.76
C LEU A 70 -17.50 8.95 -8.13
N VAL A 71 -18.40 8.03 -8.51
CA VAL A 71 -18.33 7.28 -9.77
C VAL A 71 -19.69 7.26 -10.44
N THR A 72 -19.71 7.51 -11.73
CA THR A 72 -20.92 7.52 -12.56
C THR A 72 -20.66 6.84 -13.90
N SER A 73 -21.72 6.62 -14.67
CA SER A 73 -21.65 6.13 -16.04
C SER A 73 -22.09 7.20 -17.03
N VAL A 74 -21.21 7.52 -17.97
CA VAL A 74 -21.46 8.48 -19.05
C VAL A 74 -21.82 7.72 -20.33
N SER A 75 -22.79 8.23 -21.08
CA SER A 75 -23.19 7.67 -22.37
C SER A 75 -22.06 7.80 -23.39
N ALA A 76 -21.77 6.73 -24.11
CA ALA A 76 -20.83 6.73 -25.24
C ALA A 76 -21.42 5.89 -26.38
N GLU A 77 -21.12 6.23 -27.62
CA GLU A 77 -21.57 5.42 -28.77
C GLU A 77 -20.45 4.52 -29.25
N SER A 78 -20.81 3.29 -29.62
CA SER A 78 -19.89 2.31 -30.19
C SER A 78 -20.31 1.95 -31.60
N LEU A 79 -19.32 1.82 -32.47
CA LEU A 79 -19.49 1.45 -33.86
C LEU A 79 -19.44 -0.07 -34.00
N TYR A 80 -20.52 -0.64 -34.53
CA TYR A 80 -20.56 -2.02 -34.98
C TYR A 80 -20.85 -2.10 -36.48
N ALA A 81 -20.39 -3.18 -37.09
CA ALA A 81 -20.66 -3.51 -38.48
C ALA A 81 -21.60 -4.70 -38.55
N ILE A 82 -22.44 -4.68 -39.58
CA ILE A 82 -23.07 -5.87 -40.14
C ILE A 82 -22.34 -6.11 -41.47
N PRO A 83 -21.23 -6.90 -41.47
CA PRO A 83 -20.36 -7.10 -42.64
C PRO A 83 -21.09 -7.38 -43.95
N TYR A 84 -22.18 -8.16 -43.91
CA TYR A 84 -22.99 -8.48 -45.08
C TYR A 84 -23.61 -7.25 -45.77
N LEU A 85 -23.88 -6.17 -45.03
CA LEU A 85 -24.42 -4.91 -45.56
C LEU A 85 -23.32 -3.95 -46.07
N VAL A 86 -22.05 -4.26 -45.81
CA VAL A 86 -20.91 -3.44 -46.23
C VAL A 86 -20.56 -3.78 -47.68
N LYS A 87 -20.89 -2.87 -48.61
CA LYS A 87 -20.68 -3.09 -50.06
C LYS A 87 -19.21 -3.12 -50.47
N ASP A 88 -18.40 -2.21 -49.93
CA ASP A 88 -16.97 -2.08 -50.24
C ASP A 88 -16.18 -1.97 -48.92
N PRO A 89 -15.80 -3.12 -48.33
CA PRO A 89 -15.08 -3.16 -47.06
C PRO A 89 -13.75 -2.39 -47.08
N ARG A 90 -13.04 -2.39 -48.22
CA ARG A 90 -11.73 -1.76 -48.32
C ARG A 90 -11.85 -0.24 -48.34
N ARG A 91 -12.76 0.31 -49.14
CA ARG A 91 -13.01 1.75 -49.18
C ARG A 91 -13.58 2.27 -47.85
N ALA A 92 -14.48 1.51 -47.22
CA ALA A 92 -14.98 1.84 -45.89
C ALA A 92 -13.83 1.87 -44.86
N ALA A 93 -12.93 0.88 -44.89
CA ALA A 93 -11.77 0.83 -44.02
C ALA A 93 -10.80 2.02 -44.23
N GLU A 94 -10.56 2.45 -45.47
CA GLU A 94 -9.72 3.62 -45.79
C GLU A 94 -10.27 4.92 -45.22
N GLN A 95 -11.60 5.08 -45.18
CA GLN A 95 -12.25 6.26 -44.61
C GLN A 95 -12.31 6.23 -43.07
N LEU A 96 -12.44 5.04 -42.48
CA LEU A 96 -12.52 4.87 -41.02
C LEU A 96 -11.15 4.88 -40.34
N ALA A 97 -10.12 4.35 -41.00
CA ALA A 97 -8.76 4.23 -40.47
C ALA A 97 -8.22 5.52 -39.82
N PRO A 98 -8.26 6.70 -40.48
CA PRO A 98 -7.74 7.94 -39.88
C PRO A 98 -8.60 8.46 -38.72
N LEU A 99 -9.88 8.08 -38.64
CA LEU A 99 -10.80 8.52 -37.57
C LEU A 99 -10.69 7.63 -36.32
N LEU A 100 -10.33 6.36 -36.50
CA LEU A 100 -10.27 5.34 -35.44
C LEU A 100 -8.84 5.02 -34.98
N ASP A 101 -7.83 5.61 -35.60
CA ASP A 101 -6.41 5.28 -35.40
C ASP A 101 -6.13 3.77 -35.55
N MET A 102 -6.69 3.19 -36.62
CA MET A 102 -6.59 1.74 -36.91
C MET A 102 -6.04 1.51 -38.31
N LYS A 103 -5.25 0.45 -38.47
CA LYS A 103 -4.74 0.03 -39.79
C LYS A 103 -5.88 -0.39 -40.71
N VAL A 104 -5.83 0.04 -41.97
CA VAL A 104 -6.83 -0.24 -43.01
C VAL A 104 -7.03 -1.75 -43.18
N GLU A 105 -5.95 -2.53 -43.14
CA GLU A 105 -6.00 -3.99 -43.32
C GLU A 105 -6.84 -4.66 -42.23
N ARG A 106 -6.67 -4.21 -40.97
CA ARG A 106 -7.42 -4.74 -39.82
C ARG A 106 -8.91 -4.40 -39.93
N LEU A 107 -9.23 -3.17 -40.30
CA LEU A 107 -10.62 -2.74 -40.49
C LEU A 107 -11.28 -3.50 -41.65
N SER A 108 -10.59 -3.66 -42.77
CA SER A 108 -11.09 -4.40 -43.92
C SER A 108 -11.40 -5.87 -43.57
N GLN A 109 -10.55 -6.51 -42.76
CA GLN A 109 -10.79 -7.86 -42.24
C GLN A 109 -12.05 -7.94 -41.35
N ILE A 110 -12.25 -6.97 -40.45
CA ILE A 110 -13.46 -6.89 -39.62
C ILE A 110 -14.71 -6.74 -40.50
N LEU A 111 -14.66 -5.82 -41.46
CA LEU A 111 -15.79 -5.45 -42.32
C LEU A 111 -16.14 -6.49 -43.40
N SER A 112 -15.24 -7.43 -43.70
CA SER A 112 -15.46 -8.50 -44.69
C SER A 112 -15.73 -9.87 -44.06
N ARG A 113 -15.78 -9.96 -42.73
CA ARG A 113 -15.97 -11.22 -42.01
C ARG A 113 -17.36 -11.80 -42.28
N GLN A 114 -17.47 -13.12 -42.39
CA GLN A 114 -18.76 -13.81 -42.49
C GLN A 114 -19.45 -13.89 -41.13
N SER A 115 -19.90 -12.72 -40.65
CA SER A 115 -20.56 -12.52 -39.36
C SER A 115 -21.75 -11.58 -39.53
N CYS A 116 -22.76 -11.73 -38.68
CA CYS A 116 -23.91 -10.81 -38.64
C CYS A 116 -23.64 -9.56 -37.80
N TYR A 117 -22.56 -9.57 -37.02
CA TYR A 117 -22.24 -8.53 -36.07
C TYR A 117 -20.76 -8.56 -35.75
N GLU A 118 -20.08 -7.43 -35.93
CA GLU A 118 -18.69 -7.26 -35.50
C GLU A 118 -18.51 -5.90 -34.84
N TRP A 119 -17.82 -5.88 -33.70
CA TRP A 119 -17.35 -4.62 -33.13
C TRP A 119 -16.26 -4.02 -34.03
N VAL A 120 -16.48 -2.78 -34.46
CA VAL A 120 -15.46 -2.04 -35.22
C VAL A 120 -14.62 -1.23 -34.25
N ALA A 121 -15.26 -0.41 -33.42
CA ALA A 121 -14.62 0.34 -32.35
C ALA A 121 -15.65 0.66 -31.26
N ARG A 122 -15.23 0.62 -30.00
CA ARG A 122 -16.13 0.78 -28.84
C ARG A 122 -15.83 2.06 -28.09
N LYS A 123 -16.89 2.65 -27.51
CA LYS A 123 -16.88 3.78 -26.59
C LYS A 123 -16.13 4.98 -27.18
N LEU A 124 -16.55 5.35 -28.39
CA LEU A 124 -15.93 6.41 -29.18
C LEU A 124 -16.21 7.79 -28.59
N GLU A 125 -15.24 8.69 -28.76
CA GLU A 125 -15.41 10.11 -28.45
C GLU A 125 -16.52 10.72 -29.32
N PRO A 126 -17.40 11.59 -28.77
CA PRO A 126 -18.54 12.14 -29.51
C PRO A 126 -18.16 12.81 -30.83
N GLY A 127 -17.02 13.52 -30.87
CA GLY A 127 -16.53 14.17 -32.08
C GLY A 127 -16.13 13.19 -33.20
N THR A 128 -15.67 11.99 -32.84
CA THR A 128 -15.34 10.92 -33.81
C THR A 128 -16.62 10.28 -34.33
N VAL A 129 -17.61 10.08 -33.46
CA VAL A 129 -18.90 9.51 -33.84
C VAL A 129 -19.60 10.36 -34.89
N GLU A 130 -19.65 11.69 -34.70
CA GLU A 130 -20.33 12.56 -35.65
C GLU A 130 -19.64 12.64 -37.01
N LYS A 131 -18.29 12.60 -37.03
CA LYS A 131 -17.54 12.49 -38.29
C LYS A 131 -17.86 11.18 -39.03
N ILE A 132 -17.98 10.06 -38.33
CA ILE A 132 -18.31 8.77 -38.95
C ILE A 132 -19.75 8.75 -39.45
N LYS A 133 -20.71 9.29 -38.69
CA LYS A 133 -22.12 9.42 -39.13
C LYS A 133 -22.25 10.23 -40.43
N GLN A 134 -21.41 11.26 -40.62
CA GLN A 134 -21.39 12.06 -41.85
C GLN A 134 -20.95 11.28 -43.10
N LEU A 135 -20.14 10.21 -42.94
CA LEU A 135 -19.68 9.38 -44.06
C LEU A 135 -20.79 8.51 -44.67
N LYS A 136 -21.91 8.29 -43.93
CA LYS A 136 -23.08 7.53 -44.38
C LYS A 136 -22.73 6.16 -45.01
N LEU A 137 -21.76 5.48 -44.40
CA LEU A 137 -21.30 4.18 -44.88
C LEU A 137 -22.36 3.08 -44.61
N PRO A 138 -22.76 2.29 -45.62
CA PRO A 138 -23.76 1.24 -45.45
C PRO A 138 -23.21 0.07 -44.62
N GLY A 139 -24.06 -0.52 -43.79
CA GLY A 139 -23.71 -1.65 -42.94
C GLY A 139 -22.97 -1.29 -41.64
N LEU A 140 -22.81 0.00 -41.35
CA LEU A 140 -22.27 0.51 -40.10
C LEU A 140 -23.36 1.16 -39.26
N PHE A 141 -23.38 0.83 -37.98
CA PHE A 141 -24.40 1.27 -37.05
C PHE A 141 -23.78 1.63 -35.70
N PHE A 142 -24.51 2.45 -34.94
CA PHE A 142 -24.13 2.83 -33.60
C PHE A 142 -25.07 2.21 -32.58
N VAL A 143 -24.49 1.81 -31.44
CA VAL A 143 -25.25 1.41 -30.25
C VAL A 143 -24.77 2.24 -29.07
N GLU A 144 -25.71 2.63 -28.21
CA GLU A 144 -25.38 3.30 -26.95
C GLU A 144 -24.74 2.29 -25.99
N GLU A 145 -23.54 2.62 -25.54
CA GLU A 145 -22.82 1.96 -24.46
C GLU A 145 -22.58 2.96 -23.32
N SER A 146 -21.95 2.50 -22.22
CA SER A 146 -21.57 3.39 -21.13
C SER A 146 -20.08 3.31 -20.80
N VAL A 147 -19.48 4.47 -20.57
CA VAL A 147 -18.12 4.62 -20.05
C VAL A 147 -18.20 4.91 -18.56
N ARG A 148 -17.43 4.18 -17.78
CA ARG A 148 -17.31 4.44 -16.34
C ARG A 148 -16.45 5.66 -16.10
N HIS A 149 -16.96 6.62 -15.33
CA HIS A 149 -16.33 7.91 -15.09
C HIS A 149 -16.07 8.11 -13.59
N TYR A 150 -14.79 8.23 -13.23
CA TYR A 150 -14.30 8.49 -11.87
C TYR A 150 -14.04 9.98 -11.73
N ILE A 151 -14.88 10.68 -10.96
CA ILE A 151 -14.90 12.15 -10.92
C ILE A 151 -13.59 12.72 -10.38
N PHE A 152 -12.99 12.05 -9.39
CA PHE A 152 -11.80 12.49 -8.69
C PHE A 152 -10.52 11.74 -9.09
N GLY A 153 -10.52 11.06 -10.25
CA GLY A 153 -9.33 10.39 -10.82
C GLY A 153 -8.65 9.40 -9.86
N SER A 154 -7.59 9.84 -9.20
CA SER A 154 -6.75 9.05 -8.28
C SER A 154 -7.21 9.04 -6.81
N LEU A 155 -8.44 9.46 -6.51
CA LEU A 155 -9.02 9.38 -5.17
C LEU A 155 -9.41 7.93 -4.84
N ALA A 156 -8.80 7.35 -3.81
CA ALA A 156 -9.13 5.99 -3.31
C ALA A 156 -9.25 4.87 -4.38
N PRO A 157 -8.33 4.77 -5.37
CA PRO A 157 -8.49 3.87 -6.51
C PRO A 157 -8.48 2.38 -6.10
N HIS A 158 -7.74 2.01 -5.04
CA HIS A 158 -7.75 0.64 -4.50
C HIS A 158 -9.05 0.28 -3.78
N VAL A 159 -9.84 1.27 -3.35
CA VAL A 159 -11.17 1.08 -2.73
C VAL A 159 -12.23 1.04 -3.82
N LEU A 160 -12.30 2.09 -4.65
CA LEU A 160 -13.31 2.19 -5.71
C LEU A 160 -13.11 1.06 -6.73
N GLY A 161 -11.87 0.81 -7.13
CA GLY A 161 -11.51 -0.11 -8.19
C GLY A 161 -11.72 0.49 -9.58
N PHE A 162 -11.93 -0.39 -10.55
CA PHE A 162 -12.18 -0.01 -11.93
C PHE A 162 -13.01 -1.06 -12.67
N THR A 163 -13.51 -0.70 -13.86
CA THR A 163 -14.28 -1.57 -14.74
C THR A 163 -13.52 -1.92 -16.01
N GLY A 164 -13.83 -3.07 -16.61
CA GLY A 164 -13.35 -3.46 -17.93
C GLY A 164 -14.15 -2.82 -19.08
N ILE A 165 -13.76 -3.17 -20.30
CA ILE A 165 -14.40 -2.66 -21.52
C ILE A 165 -15.88 -3.08 -21.64
N ASP A 166 -16.26 -4.22 -21.06
CA ASP A 166 -17.64 -4.74 -21.06
C ASP A 166 -18.45 -4.31 -19.82
N ASN A 167 -17.97 -3.25 -19.14
CA ASN A 167 -18.59 -2.66 -17.96
C ASN A 167 -18.62 -3.60 -16.73
N GLN A 168 -17.79 -4.65 -16.73
CA GLN A 168 -17.62 -5.57 -15.61
C GLN A 168 -16.67 -4.99 -14.56
N GLY A 169 -17.01 -5.10 -13.28
CA GLY A 169 -16.14 -4.71 -12.18
C GLY A 169 -14.92 -5.63 -12.07
N LEU A 170 -13.71 -5.07 -12.11
CA LEU A 170 -12.46 -5.84 -12.11
C LEU A 170 -11.70 -5.78 -10.78
N MET A 171 -11.92 -4.74 -9.98
CA MET A 171 -11.25 -4.53 -8.70
C MET A 171 -12.15 -3.79 -7.70
N GLY A 172 -11.79 -3.78 -6.42
CA GLY A 172 -12.39 -2.93 -5.40
C GLY A 172 -13.89 -3.15 -5.18
N ILE A 173 -14.59 -2.07 -4.85
CA ILE A 173 -16.05 -2.04 -4.73
C ILE A 173 -16.73 -2.35 -6.07
N GLU A 174 -16.17 -1.87 -7.18
CA GLU A 174 -16.69 -2.17 -8.52
C GLU A 174 -16.82 -3.68 -8.74
N LYS A 175 -15.82 -4.48 -8.34
CA LYS A 175 -15.89 -5.95 -8.42
C LYS A 175 -16.78 -6.58 -7.36
N THR A 176 -16.67 -6.14 -6.11
CA THR A 176 -17.37 -6.78 -4.99
C THR A 176 -18.89 -6.67 -5.12
N PHE A 177 -19.37 -5.53 -5.61
CA PHE A 177 -20.79 -5.24 -5.79
C PHE A 177 -21.19 -5.23 -7.27
N ASP A 178 -20.48 -5.97 -8.11
CA ASP A 178 -20.70 -5.99 -9.56
C ASP A 178 -22.15 -6.35 -9.93
N GLN A 179 -22.72 -7.32 -9.22
CA GLN A 179 -24.10 -7.77 -9.45
C GLN A 179 -25.14 -6.68 -9.19
N GLU A 180 -24.92 -5.84 -8.18
CA GLU A 180 -25.79 -4.71 -7.83
C GLU A 180 -25.61 -3.58 -8.84
N LEU A 181 -24.36 -3.28 -9.19
CA LEU A 181 -23.99 -2.16 -10.04
C LEU A 181 -24.29 -2.36 -11.52
N GLN A 182 -24.12 -3.57 -12.08
CA GLN A 182 -24.14 -3.80 -13.54
C GLN A 182 -25.50 -3.57 -14.22
N GLY A 183 -26.61 -3.68 -13.48
CA GLY A 183 -27.96 -3.60 -14.04
C GLY A 183 -28.33 -4.79 -14.92
N THR A 184 -29.40 -4.64 -15.71
CA THR A 184 -29.87 -5.67 -16.64
C THR A 184 -29.76 -5.18 -18.07
N ARG A 185 -28.95 -5.89 -18.88
CA ARG A 185 -28.74 -5.54 -20.29
C ARG A 185 -30.04 -5.56 -21.08
N GLY A 186 -30.16 -4.60 -21.99
CA GLY A 186 -31.20 -4.57 -23.01
C GLY A 186 -30.77 -5.35 -24.24
N ARG A 187 -31.63 -5.40 -25.25
CA ARG A 187 -31.31 -5.99 -26.55
C ARG A 187 -32.15 -5.38 -27.66
N ILE A 188 -31.54 -5.23 -28.83
CA ILE A 188 -32.26 -4.99 -30.08
C ILE A 188 -32.47 -6.36 -30.72
N VAL A 189 -33.74 -6.73 -30.91
CA VAL A 189 -34.10 -7.96 -31.60
C VAL A 189 -34.28 -7.64 -33.08
N VAL A 190 -33.49 -8.29 -33.93
CA VAL A 190 -33.56 -8.15 -35.39
C VAL A 190 -34.01 -9.48 -36.00
N GLU A 191 -35.05 -9.44 -36.83
CA GLU A 191 -35.56 -10.61 -37.56
C GLU A 191 -34.85 -10.75 -38.92
N GLN A 192 -34.21 -11.89 -39.13
CA GLN A 192 -33.49 -12.25 -40.36
C GLN A 192 -34.03 -13.55 -40.97
N ASP A 193 -33.92 -13.70 -42.29
CA ASP A 193 -34.20 -14.95 -42.99
C ASP A 193 -33.08 -15.99 -42.80
N ALA A 194 -33.29 -17.22 -43.29
CA ALA A 194 -32.33 -18.33 -43.17
C ALA A 194 -30.98 -18.09 -43.91
N THR A 195 -30.90 -17.03 -44.73
CA THR A 195 -29.70 -16.59 -45.45
C THR A 195 -29.10 -15.29 -44.88
N GLY A 196 -29.65 -14.78 -43.76
CA GLY A 196 -29.19 -13.57 -43.07
C GLY A 196 -29.71 -12.26 -43.64
N ARG A 197 -30.71 -12.27 -44.54
CA ARG A 197 -31.30 -11.06 -45.12
C ARG A 197 -32.43 -10.52 -44.23
N GLU A 198 -32.61 -9.22 -44.23
CA GLU A 198 -33.74 -8.59 -43.54
C GLU A 198 -35.06 -9.04 -44.18
N VAL A 199 -36.01 -9.45 -43.34
CA VAL A 199 -37.38 -9.73 -43.78
C VAL A 199 -38.09 -8.38 -43.94
N PRO A 200 -38.69 -8.07 -45.10
CA PRO A 200 -39.50 -6.84 -45.25
C PRO A 200 -40.61 -6.80 -44.19
N GLY A 201 -40.61 -5.77 -43.33
CA GLY A 201 -41.52 -5.67 -42.19
C GLY A 201 -41.00 -6.27 -40.87
N ALA A 202 -39.71 -6.59 -40.78
CA ALA A 202 -39.05 -7.12 -39.58
C ALA A 202 -39.38 -6.31 -38.32
N LEU A 203 -39.82 -7.02 -37.28
CA LEU A 203 -40.07 -6.44 -35.96
C LEU A 203 -38.72 -6.08 -35.29
N HIS A 204 -38.27 -4.84 -35.44
CA HIS A 204 -37.24 -4.28 -34.57
C HIS A 204 -37.80 -4.04 -33.18
N LYS A 205 -37.72 -5.05 -32.31
CA LYS A 205 -38.14 -4.91 -30.92
C LYS A 205 -36.95 -4.45 -30.08
N TYR A 206 -36.94 -3.16 -29.73
CA TYR A 206 -36.01 -2.62 -28.75
C TYR A 206 -36.48 -2.95 -27.33
N ILE A 207 -35.68 -3.72 -26.61
CA ILE A 207 -35.88 -3.98 -25.17
C ILE A 207 -34.88 -3.11 -24.42
N SER A 208 -35.38 -2.06 -23.77
CA SER A 208 -34.54 -1.09 -23.05
C SER A 208 -33.79 -1.75 -21.89
N PRO A 209 -32.51 -1.41 -21.68
CA PRO A 209 -31.76 -1.86 -20.51
C PRO A 209 -32.32 -1.26 -19.22
N ARG A 210 -32.08 -1.93 -18.09
CA ARG A 210 -32.38 -1.41 -16.74
C ARG A 210 -31.08 -1.05 -16.04
N GLN A 211 -31.00 0.19 -15.53
CA GLN A 211 -29.85 0.66 -14.76
C GLN A 211 -29.64 -0.18 -13.50
N GLY A 212 -28.38 -0.38 -13.12
CA GLY A 212 -28.03 -1.03 -11.86
C GLY A 212 -28.27 -0.17 -10.62
N ASN A 213 -28.29 -0.82 -9.47
CA ASN A 213 -28.45 -0.18 -8.17
C ASN A 213 -27.22 0.67 -7.86
N SER A 214 -27.43 1.79 -7.18
CA SER A 214 -26.37 2.66 -6.70
C SER A 214 -25.89 2.26 -5.31
N LEU A 215 -24.63 2.57 -5.01
CA LEU A 215 -24.03 2.34 -3.70
C LEU A 215 -23.76 3.67 -3.01
N VAL A 216 -24.01 3.72 -1.71
CA VAL A 216 -23.54 4.79 -0.84
C VAL A 216 -22.47 4.18 0.06
N LEU A 217 -21.25 4.70 -0.05
CA LEU A 217 -20.12 4.24 0.74
C LEU A 217 -20.14 4.85 2.14
N THR A 218 -19.34 4.28 3.03
CA THR A 218 -18.99 4.87 4.34
C THR A 218 -17.85 5.88 4.22
N LEU A 219 -17.11 5.84 3.10
CA LEU A 219 -16.06 6.78 2.74
C LEU A 219 -16.63 8.21 2.69
N ASP A 220 -15.91 9.13 3.31
CA ASP A 220 -16.16 10.56 3.25
C ASP A 220 -15.14 11.20 2.31
N GLU A 221 -15.62 11.85 1.25
CA GLU A 221 -14.74 12.36 0.22
C GLU A 221 -13.76 13.41 0.77
N THR A 222 -14.18 14.23 1.74
CA THR A 222 -13.33 15.27 2.33
C THR A 222 -12.25 14.66 3.23
N ILE A 223 -12.62 13.67 4.06
CA ILE A 223 -11.63 12.93 4.88
C ILE A 223 -10.65 12.18 3.99
N GLN A 224 -11.12 11.59 2.89
CA GLN A 224 -10.26 10.92 1.92
C GLN A 224 -9.25 11.90 1.29
N GLN A 225 -9.65 13.14 0.98
CA GLN A 225 -8.69 14.14 0.50
C GLN A 225 -7.60 14.48 1.53
N PHE A 226 -7.91 14.52 2.83
CA PHE A 226 -6.89 14.70 3.87
C PHE A 226 -5.87 13.55 3.84
N VAL A 227 -6.36 12.32 3.67
CA VAL A 227 -5.51 11.13 3.53
C VAL A 227 -4.62 11.20 2.28
N GLU A 228 -5.18 11.53 1.11
CA GLU A 228 -4.39 11.65 -0.13
C GLU A 228 -3.32 12.73 0.00
N ARG A 229 -3.66 13.89 0.58
CA ARG A 229 -2.72 14.99 0.81
C ARG A 229 -1.53 14.57 1.68
N GLU A 230 -1.79 13.87 2.79
CA GLU A 230 -0.70 13.43 3.66
C GLU A 230 0.12 12.27 3.07
N LEU A 231 -0.50 11.38 2.29
CA LEU A 231 0.21 10.36 1.54
C LEU A 231 1.19 10.97 0.52
N ASP A 232 0.77 12.01 -0.20
CA ASP A 232 1.65 12.72 -1.14
C ASP A 232 2.81 13.42 -0.44
N ARG A 233 2.57 14.01 0.74
CA ARG A 233 3.63 14.58 1.58
C ARG A 233 4.62 13.52 2.06
N VAL A 234 4.13 12.35 2.45
CA VAL A 234 4.98 11.21 2.84
C VAL A 234 5.87 10.77 1.68
N VAL A 235 5.32 10.66 0.47
CA VAL A 235 6.09 10.30 -0.73
C VAL A 235 7.13 11.36 -1.06
N ALA A 236 6.73 12.63 -1.07
CA ALA A 236 7.64 13.74 -1.37
C ALA A 236 8.81 13.84 -0.38
N LYS A 237 8.57 13.55 0.91
CA LYS A 237 9.58 13.69 1.96
C LYS A 237 10.45 12.45 2.14
N TYR A 238 9.85 11.25 2.08
CA TYR A 238 10.52 10.01 2.47
C TYR A 238 10.69 9.01 1.34
N ASN A 239 10.12 9.24 0.16
CA ASN A 239 10.17 8.32 -0.99
C ASN A 239 10.07 6.82 -0.59
N PRO A 240 9.03 6.43 0.18
CA PRO A 240 8.96 5.09 0.76
C PRO A 240 8.63 4.06 -0.33
N LYS A 241 8.92 2.79 -0.05
CA LYS A 241 8.47 1.69 -0.91
C LYS A 241 6.95 1.55 -0.91
N LEU A 242 6.33 1.75 0.25
CA LEU A 242 4.90 1.62 0.46
C LEU A 242 4.45 2.57 1.58
N ALA A 243 3.30 3.22 1.42
CA ALA A 243 2.64 3.95 2.50
C ALA A 243 1.14 3.66 2.50
N VAL A 244 0.55 3.57 3.69
CA VAL A 244 -0.86 3.25 3.92
C VAL A 244 -1.39 4.16 5.01
N ILE A 245 -2.56 4.77 4.77
CA ILE A 245 -3.33 5.47 5.79
C ILE A 245 -4.78 4.96 5.75
N ILE A 246 -5.30 4.56 6.90
CA ILE A 246 -6.69 4.12 7.07
C ILE A 246 -7.29 4.91 8.22
N VAL A 247 -8.51 5.43 8.02
CA VAL A 247 -9.30 6.16 9.02
C VAL A 247 -10.64 5.45 9.19
N MET A 248 -11.01 5.17 10.44
CA MET A 248 -12.18 4.36 10.80
C MET A 248 -12.94 5.03 11.95
N ASP A 249 -14.28 5.01 11.90
CA ASP A 249 -15.08 5.34 13.10
C ASP A 249 -15.10 4.10 14.00
N PRO A 250 -14.48 4.14 15.20
CA PRO A 250 -14.35 2.96 16.05
C PRO A 250 -15.70 2.45 16.58
N ARG A 251 -16.75 3.28 16.56
CA ARG A 251 -18.07 2.95 17.14
C ARG A 251 -18.94 2.15 16.18
N THR A 252 -18.74 2.33 14.88
CA THR A 252 -19.55 1.73 13.82
C THR A 252 -18.76 0.73 12.99
N GLY A 253 -17.45 0.85 12.95
CA GLY A 253 -16.59 0.09 12.03
C GLY A 253 -16.62 0.62 10.60
N GLU A 254 -17.18 1.81 10.37
CA GLU A 254 -17.19 2.48 9.08
C GLU A 254 -15.77 2.94 8.72
N ILE A 255 -15.28 2.57 7.52
CA ILE A 255 -14.06 3.12 6.95
C ILE A 255 -14.36 4.49 6.35
N LEU A 256 -13.84 5.54 6.98
CA LEU A 256 -14.05 6.93 6.56
C LEU A 256 -13.12 7.32 5.42
N ALA A 257 -11.90 6.78 5.42
CA ALA A 257 -10.93 6.96 4.37
C ALA A 257 -9.91 5.81 4.35
N MET A 258 -9.42 5.45 3.17
CA MET A 258 -8.38 4.44 2.97
C MET A 258 -7.57 4.80 1.71
N GLY A 259 -6.27 5.00 1.88
CA GLY A 259 -5.38 5.39 0.78
C GLY A 259 -4.03 4.69 0.86
N ASN A 260 -3.41 4.50 -0.30
CA ASN A 260 -2.12 3.82 -0.44
C ASN A 260 -1.18 4.60 -1.38
N ARG A 261 0.13 4.42 -1.19
CA ARG A 261 1.18 4.76 -2.17
C ARG A 261 2.11 3.56 -2.37
N PRO A 262 2.50 3.22 -3.61
CA PRO A 262 2.12 3.88 -4.88
C PRO A 262 0.62 3.77 -5.19
N THR A 263 0.10 4.69 -6.00
CA THR A 263 -1.31 4.79 -6.39
C THR A 263 -1.46 4.80 -7.92
N PHE A 264 -2.69 4.78 -8.42
CA PHE A 264 -3.01 4.81 -9.85
C PHE A 264 -4.30 5.61 -10.12
N ASP A 265 -4.58 5.90 -11.38
CA ASP A 265 -5.85 6.51 -11.80
C ASP A 265 -6.82 5.41 -12.25
N SER A 266 -8.00 5.32 -11.62
CA SER A 266 -9.01 4.32 -11.98
C SER A 266 -9.50 4.43 -13.43
N LYS A 267 -9.46 5.63 -14.03
CA LYS A 267 -9.79 5.83 -15.46
C LYS A 267 -8.72 5.22 -16.37
N ASN A 268 -7.45 5.41 -16.01
CA ASN A 268 -6.30 5.04 -16.83
C ASN A 268 -5.48 3.91 -16.18
N TRP A 269 -6.14 2.97 -15.52
CA TRP A 269 -5.47 1.96 -14.68
C TRP A 269 -4.43 1.12 -15.43
N MET A 270 -4.62 0.91 -16.74
CA MET A 270 -3.69 0.18 -17.60
C MET A 270 -2.32 0.87 -17.77
N THR A 271 -2.21 2.17 -17.48
CA THR A 271 -0.92 2.89 -17.53
C THR A 271 -0.06 2.62 -16.30
N ALA A 272 -0.66 2.14 -15.21
CA ALA A 272 0.07 1.81 -14.00
C ALA A 272 0.61 0.36 -14.08
N PRO A 273 1.80 0.09 -13.50
CA PRO A 273 2.33 -1.27 -13.43
C PRO A 273 1.34 -2.21 -12.71
N GLN A 274 1.22 -3.45 -13.19
CA GLN A 274 0.26 -4.42 -12.65
C GLN A 274 0.35 -4.58 -11.12
N GLY A 275 1.56 -4.66 -10.57
CA GLY A 275 1.78 -4.81 -9.13
C GLY A 275 1.35 -3.62 -8.26
N VAL A 276 0.95 -2.50 -8.87
CA VAL A 276 0.42 -1.32 -8.15
C VAL A 276 -1.10 -1.42 -7.96
N TRP A 277 -1.83 -1.93 -8.96
CA TRP A 277 -3.28 -2.01 -8.94
C TRP A 277 -3.82 -3.40 -8.62
N ASP A 278 -3.06 -4.47 -8.73
CA ASP A 278 -3.58 -5.84 -8.54
C ASP A 278 -3.85 -6.22 -7.07
N ARG A 279 -3.33 -5.45 -6.12
CA ARG A 279 -3.45 -5.67 -4.67
C ARG A 279 -3.70 -4.36 -3.93
N ASN A 280 -4.50 -4.39 -2.87
CA ASN A 280 -4.68 -3.25 -1.97
C ASN A 280 -3.80 -3.44 -0.72
N PRO A 281 -2.70 -2.67 -0.57
CA PRO A 281 -1.78 -2.82 0.56
C PRO A 281 -2.44 -2.69 1.94
N ALA A 282 -3.51 -1.91 2.08
CA ALA A 282 -4.25 -1.75 3.33
C ALA A 282 -4.83 -3.05 3.89
N ILE A 283 -5.17 -4.00 3.02
CA ILE A 283 -5.82 -5.28 3.40
C ILE A 283 -4.96 -6.51 3.09
N TRP A 284 -3.88 -6.34 2.31
CA TRP A 284 -3.08 -7.46 1.80
C TRP A 284 -1.64 -7.47 2.33
N TYR A 285 -1.04 -6.31 2.59
CA TYR A 285 0.38 -6.25 2.93
C TYR A 285 0.64 -6.79 4.33
N ASN A 286 1.30 -7.94 4.42
CA ASN A 286 1.70 -8.54 5.70
C ASN A 286 3.04 -7.95 6.15
N TYR A 287 3.07 -7.40 7.36
CA TYR A 287 4.28 -6.87 7.98
C TYR A 287 4.30 -7.16 9.48
N GLU A 288 5.49 -7.18 10.07
CA GLU A 288 5.61 -7.26 11.52
C GLU A 288 5.21 -5.90 12.13
N PRO A 289 4.17 -5.82 12.97
CA PRO A 289 3.63 -4.56 13.48
C PRO A 289 4.57 -3.84 14.45
N GLY A 290 5.54 -4.56 15.01
CA GLY A 290 6.45 -4.06 16.04
C GLY A 290 5.68 -3.49 17.23
N SER A 291 6.17 -2.38 17.79
CA SER A 291 5.64 -1.81 19.03
C SER A 291 4.16 -1.40 18.99
N THR A 292 3.52 -1.27 17.83
CA THR A 292 2.06 -1.05 17.79
C THR A 292 1.27 -2.24 18.35
N PHE A 293 1.78 -3.45 18.20
CA PHE A 293 1.17 -4.68 18.74
C PHE A 293 1.13 -4.72 20.26
N LYS A 294 1.97 -3.93 20.93
CA LYS A 294 1.98 -3.80 22.39
C LYS A 294 0.64 -3.32 22.96
N ILE A 295 -0.19 -2.64 22.16
CA ILE A 295 -1.58 -2.33 22.52
C ILE A 295 -2.33 -3.61 22.92
N ILE A 296 -2.18 -4.67 22.11
CA ILE A 296 -2.84 -5.95 22.30
C ILE A 296 -2.22 -6.74 23.45
N THR A 297 -0.90 -6.72 23.58
CA THR A 297 -0.21 -7.31 24.73
C THR A 297 -0.65 -6.65 26.04
N THR A 298 -0.72 -5.31 26.10
CA THR A 298 -1.22 -4.56 27.26
C THR A 298 -2.67 -4.91 27.55
N ALA A 299 -3.53 -4.96 26.52
CA ALA A 299 -4.93 -5.30 26.68
C ALA A 299 -5.14 -6.70 27.26
N ALA A 300 -4.42 -7.69 26.73
CA ALA A 300 -4.44 -9.06 27.26
C ALA A 300 -3.96 -9.09 28.72
N ALA A 301 -2.85 -8.42 29.03
CA ALA A 301 -2.25 -8.44 30.36
C ALA A 301 -3.14 -7.81 31.45
N ILE A 302 -3.74 -6.67 31.14
CA ILE A 302 -4.65 -5.94 32.04
C ILE A 302 -5.97 -6.70 32.22
N SER A 303 -6.46 -7.33 31.16
CA SER A 303 -7.69 -8.14 31.18
C SER A 303 -7.52 -9.40 32.01
N GLU A 304 -6.40 -10.10 31.87
CA GLU A 304 -6.08 -11.30 32.64
C GLU A 304 -5.58 -11.02 34.07
N GLY A 305 -5.40 -9.75 34.43
CA GLY A 305 -4.94 -9.32 35.76
C GLY A 305 -3.52 -9.75 36.11
N VAL A 306 -2.68 -10.05 35.10
CA VAL A 306 -1.28 -10.45 35.33
C VAL A 306 -0.35 -9.26 35.57
N VAL A 307 -0.86 -8.05 35.38
CA VAL A 307 -0.16 -6.79 35.64
C VAL A 307 -1.13 -5.69 36.07
N ARG A 308 -0.67 -4.77 36.92
CA ARG A 308 -1.32 -3.50 37.28
C ARG A 308 -0.46 -2.33 36.79
N ALA A 309 -1.07 -1.15 36.64
CA ALA A 309 -0.38 0.03 36.12
C ALA A 309 0.86 0.44 36.96
N ASP A 310 0.82 0.21 38.27
CA ASP A 310 1.84 0.57 39.26
C ASP A 310 2.84 -0.57 39.57
N ASP A 311 2.65 -1.76 38.99
CA ASP A 311 3.59 -2.88 39.13
C ASP A 311 4.98 -2.47 38.66
N GLN A 312 6.00 -2.88 39.41
CA GLN A 312 7.38 -2.48 39.16
C GLN A 312 8.09 -3.45 38.19
N PHE A 313 8.87 -2.86 37.29
CA PHE A 313 9.71 -3.51 36.31
C PHE A 313 11.10 -2.87 36.35
N PHE A 314 12.10 -3.62 35.88
CA PHE A 314 13.46 -3.13 35.76
C PHE A 314 14.03 -3.43 34.39
N ASP A 315 14.49 -2.41 33.69
CA ASP A 315 15.07 -2.51 32.35
C ASP A 315 16.57 -2.16 32.38
N PRO A 316 17.48 -3.16 32.41
CA PRO A 316 18.92 -2.95 32.30
C PRO A 316 19.40 -2.74 30.85
N GLY A 317 18.48 -2.54 29.89
CA GLY A 317 18.75 -2.38 28.47
C GLY A 317 18.52 -3.65 27.65
N TYR A 318 18.26 -4.78 28.29
CA TYR A 318 17.95 -6.05 27.64
C TYR A 318 17.19 -7.01 28.56
N ILE A 319 16.61 -8.04 27.96
CA ILE A 319 16.14 -9.24 28.64
C ILE A 319 16.68 -10.48 27.94
N LYS A 320 17.14 -11.46 28.72
CA LYS A 320 17.59 -12.74 28.17
C LYS A 320 16.43 -13.73 28.20
N VAL A 321 16.07 -14.26 27.04
CA VAL A 321 15.06 -15.32 26.90
C VAL A 321 15.71 -16.49 26.19
N ALA A 322 15.78 -17.64 26.87
CA ALA A 322 16.55 -18.79 26.43
C ALA A 322 18.01 -18.40 26.10
N ASP A 323 18.43 -18.58 24.84
CA ASP A 323 19.78 -18.32 24.32
C ASP A 323 19.91 -16.97 23.59
N ARG A 324 18.92 -16.09 23.68
CA ARG A 324 18.89 -14.80 22.97
C ARG A 324 18.69 -13.61 23.90
N TYR A 325 19.33 -12.50 23.55
CA TYR A 325 19.15 -11.20 24.19
C TYR A 325 18.21 -10.35 23.34
N ILE A 326 17.09 -9.92 23.93
CA ILE A 326 16.16 -8.97 23.32
C ILE A 326 16.48 -7.60 23.91
N ARG A 327 16.97 -6.69 23.07
CA ARG A 327 17.42 -5.36 23.49
C ARG A 327 16.26 -4.38 23.62
N CYS A 328 16.41 -3.44 24.53
CA CYS A 328 15.63 -2.21 24.55
C CYS A 328 16.12 -1.27 23.45
N TRP A 329 15.26 -0.31 23.07
CA TRP A 329 15.65 0.74 22.12
C TRP A 329 16.42 1.88 22.80
N ALA A 330 16.27 2.03 24.12
CA ALA A 330 17.02 2.99 24.92
C ALA A 330 18.38 2.39 25.31
N ASP A 331 19.45 3.07 24.90
CA ASP A 331 20.82 2.70 25.25
C ASP A 331 21.02 2.80 26.77
N GLY A 332 21.44 1.70 27.40
CA GLY A 332 21.56 1.59 28.86
C GLY A 332 20.27 1.20 29.59
N GLY A 333 19.14 1.07 28.88
CA GLY A 333 17.85 0.70 29.45
C GLY A 333 17.15 1.85 30.17
N HIS A 334 15.93 1.58 30.63
CA HIS A 334 15.12 2.58 31.32
C HIS A 334 15.15 2.50 32.86
N GLY A 335 15.93 1.58 33.43
CA GLY A 335 16.02 1.39 34.89
C GLY A 335 14.69 0.94 35.51
N SER A 336 14.43 1.37 36.75
CA SER A 336 13.19 1.06 37.47
C SER A 336 12.02 1.82 36.90
N GLN A 337 10.94 1.10 36.56
CA GLN A 337 9.76 1.64 35.90
C GLN A 337 8.49 0.99 36.44
N THR A 338 7.39 1.74 36.51
CA THR A 338 6.04 1.18 36.61
C THR A 338 5.60 0.56 35.29
N PHE A 339 4.56 -0.28 35.28
CA PHE A 339 3.99 -0.78 34.04
C PHE A 339 3.45 0.35 33.15
N GLU A 340 2.87 1.40 33.73
CA GLU A 340 2.50 2.61 32.98
C GLU A 340 3.71 3.18 32.23
N GLN A 341 4.86 3.29 32.89
CA GLN A 341 6.10 3.73 32.27
C GLN A 341 6.63 2.74 31.23
N VAL A 342 6.45 1.42 31.42
CA VAL A 342 6.76 0.40 30.41
C VAL A 342 5.97 0.64 29.12
N VAL A 343 4.66 0.91 29.22
CA VAL A 343 3.79 1.23 28.08
C VAL A 343 4.21 2.57 27.44
N MET A 344 4.39 3.60 28.26
CA MET A 344 4.79 4.97 27.88
C MET A 344 6.10 4.97 27.08
N ASN A 345 7.13 4.34 27.63
CA ASN A 345 8.48 4.26 27.05
C ASN A 345 8.61 3.17 25.98
N SER A 346 7.59 2.33 25.79
CA SER A 346 7.67 1.20 24.88
C SER A 346 8.79 0.21 25.23
N CYS A 347 9.08 -0.01 26.51
CA CYS A 347 10.20 -0.83 26.99
C CYS A 347 10.08 -2.30 26.52
N ASN A 348 10.99 -2.77 25.66
CA ASN A 348 10.94 -4.16 25.16
C ASN A 348 11.07 -5.20 26.29
N PRO A 349 12.05 -5.10 27.21
CA PRO A 349 12.16 -6.02 28.35
C PRO A 349 10.88 -6.16 29.18
N GLY A 350 10.23 -5.05 29.54
CA GLY A 350 8.99 -5.09 30.32
C GLY A 350 7.85 -5.79 29.56
N PHE A 351 7.69 -5.53 28.26
CA PHE A 351 6.68 -6.22 27.44
C PHE A 351 6.95 -7.70 27.23
N VAL A 352 8.23 -8.07 27.07
CA VAL A 352 8.64 -9.49 27.01
C VAL A 352 8.28 -10.19 28.31
N GLU A 353 8.60 -9.59 29.45
CA GLU A 353 8.28 -10.14 30.76
C GLU A 353 6.76 -10.31 30.92
N VAL A 354 5.97 -9.30 30.56
CA VAL A 354 4.50 -9.38 30.60
C VAL A 354 3.96 -10.47 29.67
N GLY A 355 4.50 -10.60 28.46
CA GLY A 355 4.13 -11.68 27.53
C GLY A 355 4.42 -13.08 28.10
N LEU A 356 5.55 -13.24 28.79
CA LEU A 356 5.90 -14.49 29.47
C LEU A 356 5.01 -14.76 30.69
N ARG A 357 4.67 -13.72 31.49
CA ARG A 357 3.73 -13.81 32.62
C ARG A 357 2.32 -14.20 32.16
N LEU A 358 1.87 -13.70 31.01
CA LEU A 358 0.59 -14.09 30.40
C LEU A 358 0.53 -15.59 30.08
N GLY A 359 1.65 -16.14 29.60
CA GLY A 359 1.74 -17.51 29.14
C GLY A 359 1.14 -17.72 27.74
N LYS A 360 1.58 -18.81 27.10
CA LYS A 360 1.30 -19.10 25.69
C LYS A 360 -0.19 -19.20 25.37
N GLU A 361 -0.94 -19.98 26.14
CA GLU A 361 -2.35 -20.28 25.87
C GLU A 361 -3.22 -19.01 25.89
N LYS A 362 -3.07 -18.18 26.93
CA LYS A 362 -3.80 -16.92 27.05
C LYS A 362 -3.39 -15.95 25.95
N PHE A 363 -2.09 -15.81 25.70
CA PHE A 363 -1.59 -14.91 24.66
C PHE A 363 -2.16 -15.26 23.27
N TYR A 364 -2.14 -16.54 22.89
CA TYR A 364 -2.75 -17.01 21.64
C TYR A 364 -4.27 -16.88 21.61
N SER A 365 -4.94 -17.03 22.75
CA SER A 365 -6.38 -16.76 22.87
C SER A 365 -6.69 -15.30 22.51
N TYR A 366 -5.91 -14.33 23.03
CA TYR A 366 -6.11 -12.92 22.70
C TYR A 366 -5.75 -12.59 21.25
N ILE A 367 -4.67 -13.15 20.69
CA ILE A 367 -4.35 -13.01 19.25
C ILE A 367 -5.58 -13.34 18.40
N LYS A 368 -6.19 -14.51 18.64
CA LYS A 368 -7.40 -14.96 17.92
C LYS A 368 -8.63 -14.12 18.25
N LYS A 369 -8.84 -13.74 19.52
CA LYS A 369 -9.97 -12.89 19.93
C LYS A 369 -9.95 -11.54 19.23
N PHE A 370 -8.78 -10.93 19.06
CA PHE A 370 -8.60 -9.68 18.32
C PHE A 370 -8.67 -9.84 16.78
N GLY A 371 -8.85 -11.06 16.27
CA GLY A 371 -9.05 -11.33 14.84
C GLY A 371 -7.77 -11.53 14.03
N PHE A 372 -6.59 -11.62 14.67
CA PHE A 372 -5.36 -11.90 13.95
C PHE A 372 -5.28 -13.37 13.53
N GLY A 373 -4.76 -13.61 12.33
CA GLY A 373 -4.70 -14.94 11.71
C GLY A 373 -5.89 -15.28 10.83
N ASP A 374 -6.91 -14.42 10.78
CA ASP A 374 -8.11 -14.54 9.95
C ASP A 374 -8.38 -13.23 9.20
N VAL A 375 -9.17 -13.29 8.13
CA VAL A 375 -9.62 -12.08 7.41
C VAL A 375 -10.59 -11.26 8.29
N THR A 376 -10.55 -9.93 8.20
CA THR A 376 -11.50 -9.05 8.91
C THR A 376 -12.90 -9.12 8.31
N GLY A 377 -13.01 -9.46 7.03
CA GLY A 377 -14.30 -9.54 6.32
C GLY A 377 -14.78 -8.17 5.81
N ILE A 378 -13.85 -7.24 5.55
CA ILE A 378 -14.13 -5.97 4.89
C ILE A 378 -14.74 -6.18 3.49
N ASP A 379 -15.49 -5.21 2.99
CA ASP A 379 -16.19 -5.27 1.69
C ASP A 379 -15.27 -5.16 0.46
N LEU A 380 -14.05 -5.71 0.53
CA LEU A 380 -13.05 -5.72 -0.54
C LEU A 380 -12.53 -7.15 -0.79
N PRO A 381 -12.19 -7.50 -2.03
CA PRO A 381 -11.65 -8.82 -2.34
C PRO A 381 -10.14 -8.87 -2.09
N GLY A 382 -9.62 -10.07 -1.82
CA GLY A 382 -8.17 -10.30 -1.76
C GLY A 382 -7.51 -9.93 -0.42
N GLU A 383 -8.28 -9.93 0.66
CA GLU A 383 -7.76 -9.74 2.02
C GLU A 383 -6.81 -10.88 2.43
N ALA A 384 -5.70 -10.53 3.07
CA ALA A 384 -4.75 -11.49 3.63
C ALA A 384 -5.06 -11.77 5.11
N THR A 385 -4.70 -12.97 5.58
CA THR A 385 -4.96 -13.43 6.96
C THR A 385 -3.88 -13.02 7.97
N GLY A 386 -2.76 -12.45 7.52
CA GLY A 386 -1.54 -12.35 8.32
C GLY A 386 -0.77 -13.68 8.37
N ILE A 387 0.35 -13.70 9.10
CA ILE A 387 1.23 -14.86 9.27
C ILE A 387 1.47 -15.08 10.77
N LEU A 388 1.01 -16.22 11.27
CA LEU A 388 1.16 -16.64 12.66
C LEU A 388 1.98 -17.93 12.76
N ILE A 389 2.91 -17.97 13.72
CA ILE A 389 3.52 -19.23 14.12
C ILE A 389 2.44 -20.10 14.79
N PRO A 390 2.22 -21.36 14.38
CA PRO A 390 1.23 -22.22 15.02
C PRO A 390 1.51 -22.40 16.51
N GLU A 391 0.47 -22.27 17.34
CA GLU A 391 0.54 -22.31 18.81
C GLU A 391 1.29 -23.54 19.37
N LYS A 392 1.13 -24.70 18.73
CA LYS A 392 1.82 -25.94 19.10
C LYS A 392 3.33 -25.90 18.86
N LYS A 393 3.80 -25.07 17.92
CA LYS A 393 5.21 -24.89 17.55
C LYS A 393 5.86 -23.68 18.23
N ALA A 394 5.09 -22.80 18.87
CA ALA A 394 5.61 -21.63 19.54
C ALA A 394 6.41 -21.98 20.80
N THR A 395 7.61 -21.41 20.85
CA THR A 395 8.51 -21.43 22.01
C THR A 395 8.34 -20.19 22.87
N ASN A 396 8.93 -20.17 24.08
CA ASN A 396 8.98 -18.97 24.92
C ASN A 396 9.71 -17.81 24.24
N LEU A 397 10.70 -18.09 23.39
CA LEU A 397 11.36 -17.06 22.59
C LEU A 397 10.40 -16.43 21.59
N ASN A 398 9.57 -17.25 20.92
CA ASN A 398 8.54 -16.72 20.01
C ASN A 398 7.47 -15.92 20.76
N LEU A 399 7.06 -16.38 21.93
CA LEU A 399 6.12 -15.64 22.78
C LEU A 399 6.69 -14.27 23.18
N ALA A 400 7.96 -14.24 23.58
CA ALA A 400 8.67 -13.01 23.92
C ALA A 400 8.74 -12.03 22.75
N THR A 401 9.10 -12.49 21.55
CA THR A 401 9.17 -11.63 20.36
C THR A 401 7.79 -11.18 19.88
N MET A 402 6.77 -12.06 19.92
CA MET A 402 5.40 -11.69 19.57
C MET A 402 4.82 -10.63 20.53
N ALA A 403 5.16 -10.70 21.82
CA ALA A 403 4.72 -9.71 22.81
C ALA A 403 5.13 -8.26 22.46
N ILE A 404 6.21 -8.09 21.68
CA ILE A 404 6.68 -6.80 21.17
C ILE A 404 6.39 -6.59 19.68
N GLY A 405 5.55 -7.45 19.08
CA GLY A 405 5.10 -7.38 17.69
C GLY A 405 6.11 -7.85 16.65
N GLN A 406 7.02 -8.74 17.03
CA GLN A 406 7.97 -9.41 16.13
C GLN A 406 7.64 -10.91 16.04
N SER A 407 8.01 -11.61 14.96
CA SER A 407 7.60 -13.02 14.73
C SER A 407 6.08 -13.24 14.60
N ILE A 408 5.35 -12.17 14.28
CA ILE A 408 3.92 -12.14 13.94
C ILE A 408 3.77 -11.11 12.82
N ALA A 409 3.14 -11.48 11.71
CA ALA A 409 2.82 -10.54 10.65
C ALA A 409 1.31 -10.32 10.55
N VAL A 410 0.90 -9.06 10.41
CA VAL A 410 -0.51 -8.64 10.35
C VAL A 410 -0.73 -7.74 9.15
N THR A 411 -1.98 -7.55 8.75
CA THR A 411 -2.36 -6.53 7.77
C THR A 411 -2.67 -5.20 8.46
N PRO A 412 -2.53 -4.05 7.77
CA PRO A 412 -2.88 -2.75 8.33
C PRO A 412 -4.33 -2.69 8.84
N ILE A 413 -5.28 -3.26 8.08
CA ILE A 413 -6.70 -3.29 8.49
C ILE A 413 -6.94 -4.14 9.75
N GLN A 414 -6.27 -5.28 9.92
CA GLN A 414 -6.36 -6.10 11.14
C GLN A 414 -5.90 -5.30 12.36
N LEU A 415 -4.74 -4.64 12.26
CA LEU A 415 -4.19 -3.85 13.37
C LEU A 415 -5.10 -2.68 13.74
N LEU A 416 -5.61 -1.94 12.75
CA LEU A 416 -6.55 -0.83 13.02
C LEU A 416 -7.86 -1.34 13.64
N THR A 417 -8.39 -2.46 13.17
CA THR A 417 -9.63 -3.07 13.70
C THR A 417 -9.44 -3.48 15.17
N ALA A 418 -8.29 -4.09 15.51
CA ALA A 418 -7.95 -4.41 16.89
C ALA A 418 -7.79 -3.16 17.77
N THR A 419 -7.16 -2.09 17.25
CA THR A 419 -7.07 -0.80 17.94
C THR A 419 -8.46 -0.18 18.18
N CYS A 420 -9.38 -0.28 17.21
CA CYS A 420 -10.76 0.19 17.36
C CYS A 420 -11.52 -0.55 18.45
N ALA A 421 -11.25 -1.84 18.65
CA ALA A 421 -11.85 -2.60 19.74
C ALA A 421 -11.42 -2.08 21.12
N VAL A 422 -10.20 -1.55 21.27
CA VAL A 422 -9.81 -0.85 22.50
C VAL A 422 -10.54 0.49 22.62
N ALA A 423 -10.65 1.23 21.51
CA ALA A 423 -11.29 2.54 21.46
C ALA A 423 -12.80 2.49 21.81
N ASN A 424 -13.52 1.46 21.38
CA ASN A 424 -14.98 1.40 21.51
C ASN A 424 -15.48 0.62 22.74
N GLY A 425 -14.63 0.43 23.75
CA GLY A 425 -15.03 -0.25 24.99
C GLY A 425 -15.00 -1.78 24.89
N GLY A 426 -14.13 -2.34 24.04
CA GLY A 426 -13.79 -3.75 24.03
C GLY A 426 -14.53 -4.60 23.00
N VAL A 427 -15.08 -4.02 21.94
CA VAL A 427 -15.89 -4.74 20.95
C VAL A 427 -15.20 -4.77 19.59
N LEU A 428 -14.91 -5.96 19.08
CA LEU A 428 -14.37 -6.13 17.73
C LEU A 428 -15.54 -6.04 16.73
N LEU A 429 -15.51 -5.00 15.88
CA LEU A 429 -16.49 -4.79 14.82
C LEU A 429 -15.91 -5.21 13.46
N ARG A 430 -16.77 -5.64 12.54
CA ARG A 430 -16.39 -5.88 11.15
C ARG A 430 -16.20 -4.52 10.45
N PRO A 431 -15.01 -4.20 9.91
CA PRO A 431 -14.83 -2.99 9.12
C PRO A 431 -15.67 -3.06 7.85
N HIS A 432 -16.30 -1.96 7.44
CA HIS A 432 -17.14 -1.94 6.23
C HIS A 432 -17.05 -0.61 5.47
N LEU A 433 -17.23 -0.71 4.16
CA LEU A 433 -17.09 0.35 3.16
C LEU A 433 -18.42 0.75 2.52
N VAL A 434 -19.46 -0.08 2.62
CA VAL A 434 -20.79 0.21 2.05
C VAL A 434 -21.79 0.49 3.15
N LYS A 435 -22.42 1.66 3.11
CA LYS A 435 -23.45 2.10 4.04
C LYS A 435 -24.84 1.63 3.61
N GLU A 436 -25.15 1.76 2.32
CA GLU A 436 -26.45 1.33 1.78
C GLU A 436 -26.43 1.13 0.25
N ILE A 437 -27.44 0.42 -0.23
CA ILE A 437 -27.75 0.19 -1.65
C ILE A 437 -29.07 0.88 -1.97
N ARG A 438 -29.09 1.66 -3.05
CA ARG A 438 -30.28 2.38 -3.53
C ARG A 438 -30.67 1.89 -4.92
N ASP A 439 -31.96 1.77 -5.18
CA ASP A 439 -32.46 1.52 -6.54
C ASP A 439 -32.26 2.74 -7.45
N PRO A 440 -32.48 2.61 -8.78
CA PRO A 440 -32.37 3.76 -9.69
C PRO A 440 -33.33 4.93 -9.40
N SER A 441 -34.40 4.72 -8.61
CA SER A 441 -35.30 5.79 -8.16
C SER A 441 -34.78 6.54 -6.92
N GLY A 442 -33.70 6.06 -6.31
CA GLY A 442 -33.10 6.59 -5.09
C GLY A 442 -33.65 5.98 -3.80
N LYS A 443 -34.55 4.99 -3.89
CA LYS A 443 -35.10 4.31 -2.71
C LYS A 443 -34.06 3.35 -2.14
N VAL A 444 -33.86 3.39 -0.83
CA VAL A 444 -32.96 2.47 -0.11
C VAL A 444 -33.53 1.05 -0.15
N ILE A 445 -32.75 0.11 -0.71
CA ILE A 445 -33.07 -1.32 -0.78
C ILE A 445 -32.47 -2.05 0.42
N LYS A 446 -31.25 -1.66 0.81
CA LYS A 446 -30.48 -2.31 1.88
C LYS A 446 -29.62 -1.30 2.61
N THR A 447 -29.62 -1.35 3.94
CA THR A 447 -28.71 -0.59 4.79
C THR A 447 -27.81 -1.56 5.55
N PHE A 448 -26.53 -1.24 5.64
CA PHE A 448 -25.56 -2.00 6.42
C PHE A 448 -25.45 -1.35 7.80
N GLN A 449 -25.60 -2.17 8.85
CA GLN A 449 -25.48 -1.74 10.23
C GLN A 449 -24.13 -2.20 10.80
N PRO A 450 -23.62 -1.55 11.87
CA PRO A 450 -22.44 -2.03 12.59
C PRO A 450 -22.58 -3.50 12.96
N ASP A 451 -21.59 -4.30 12.56
CA ASP A 451 -21.61 -5.75 12.73
C ASP A 451 -20.64 -6.15 13.85
N MET A 452 -21.22 -6.55 14.98
CA MET A 452 -20.46 -6.98 16.15
C MET A 452 -19.99 -8.42 15.97
N VAL A 453 -18.69 -8.58 15.72
CA VAL A 453 -18.08 -9.91 15.60
C VAL A 453 -18.00 -10.58 16.97
N ARG A 454 -17.43 -9.89 17.97
CA ARG A 454 -17.31 -10.39 19.35
C ARG A 454 -16.85 -9.30 20.32
N ARG A 455 -17.09 -9.52 21.62
CA ARG A 455 -16.43 -8.76 22.70
C ARG A 455 -15.05 -9.37 22.99
N VAL A 456 -14.02 -8.52 23.03
CA VAL A 456 -12.62 -8.90 23.29
C VAL A 456 -12.12 -8.41 24.64
N LEU A 457 -12.68 -7.31 25.16
CA LEU A 457 -12.38 -6.76 26.47
C LEU A 457 -13.67 -6.32 27.18
N ASP A 458 -13.62 -6.30 28.50
CA ASP A 458 -14.60 -5.55 29.28
C ASP A 458 -14.38 -4.04 29.07
N GLN A 459 -15.46 -3.27 29.18
CA GLN A 459 -15.42 -1.83 28.92
C GLN A 459 -14.47 -1.09 29.86
N GLU A 460 -14.45 -1.47 31.15
CA GLU A 460 -13.53 -0.90 32.14
C GLU A 460 -12.08 -1.18 31.78
N LYS A 461 -11.77 -2.41 31.36
CA LYS A 461 -10.43 -2.83 30.96
C LYS A 461 -9.98 -2.11 29.68
N ALA A 462 -10.87 -1.96 28.70
CA ALA A 462 -10.61 -1.16 27.51
C ALA A 462 -10.30 0.30 27.86
N ARG A 463 -11.03 0.90 28.83
CA ARG A 463 -10.76 2.25 29.32
C ARG A 463 -9.39 2.36 29.99
N GLN A 464 -9.03 1.42 30.87
CA GLN A 464 -7.71 1.36 31.51
C GLN A 464 -6.58 1.30 30.46
N VAL A 465 -6.75 0.49 29.41
CA VAL A 465 -5.77 0.42 28.31
C VAL A 465 -5.71 1.75 27.54
N ALA A 466 -6.85 2.36 27.24
CA ALA A 466 -6.88 3.67 26.57
C ALA A 466 -6.15 4.76 27.38
N ASP A 467 -6.32 4.78 28.70
CA ASP A 467 -5.65 5.72 29.60
C ASP A 467 -4.13 5.49 29.60
N LEU A 468 -3.67 4.23 29.63
CA LEU A 468 -2.25 3.89 29.48
C LEU A 468 -1.69 4.34 28.12
N LEU A 469 -2.44 4.19 27.04
CA LEU A 469 -2.03 4.64 25.71
C LEU A 469 -2.02 6.16 25.56
N GLN A 470 -2.81 6.88 26.34
CA GLN A 470 -2.77 8.33 26.40
C GLN A 470 -1.41 8.83 26.91
N THR A 471 -0.83 8.14 27.90
CA THR A 471 0.49 8.51 28.46
C THR A 471 1.61 8.43 27.43
N VAL A 472 1.47 7.53 26.43
CA VAL A 472 2.43 7.40 25.32
C VAL A 472 2.50 8.68 24.50
N VAL A 473 1.36 9.33 24.24
CA VAL A 473 1.30 10.59 23.50
C VAL A 473 1.63 11.77 24.40
N MET A 474 1.18 11.76 25.66
CA MET A 474 1.41 12.89 26.56
C MET A 474 2.84 13.00 27.07
N LYS A 475 3.49 11.86 27.35
CA LYS A 475 4.77 11.80 28.06
C LYS A 475 5.78 10.84 27.43
N GLY A 476 5.35 9.95 26.55
CA GLY A 476 6.16 8.86 26.02
C GLY A 476 6.69 9.05 24.60
N THR A 477 6.79 7.93 23.90
CA THR A 477 7.36 7.82 22.54
C THR A 477 6.45 8.38 21.43
N GLY A 478 5.20 8.72 21.73
CA GLY A 478 4.18 9.14 20.76
C GLY A 478 3.89 10.64 20.72
N ARG A 479 4.72 11.50 21.34
CA ARG A 479 4.43 12.94 21.52
C ARG A 479 4.10 13.69 20.23
N ASN A 480 4.67 13.29 19.10
CA ASN A 480 4.42 13.93 17.80
C ASN A 480 3.01 13.66 17.24
N ALA A 481 2.23 12.77 17.86
CA ALA A 481 0.82 12.55 17.57
C ALA A 481 -0.13 13.46 18.38
N PHE A 482 0.39 14.33 19.26
CA PHE A 482 -0.43 15.21 20.10
C PHE A 482 -1.22 16.22 19.26
N ILE A 483 -2.51 16.36 19.56
CA ILE A 483 -3.42 17.32 18.92
C ILE A 483 -3.90 18.30 19.99
N ASP A 484 -3.71 19.60 19.76
CA ASP A 484 -4.22 20.62 20.68
C ASP A 484 -5.76 20.51 20.75
N GLY A 485 -6.32 20.63 21.96
CA GLY A 485 -7.77 20.46 22.16
C GLY A 485 -8.28 19.01 22.20
N TYR A 486 -7.47 17.99 21.89
CA TYR A 486 -7.91 16.59 21.97
C TYR A 486 -6.92 15.66 22.69
N ARG A 487 -7.45 14.83 23.56
CA ARG A 487 -6.69 13.76 24.19
C ARG A 487 -6.56 12.60 23.20
N VAL A 488 -5.33 12.21 22.89
CA VAL A 488 -5.03 11.16 21.91
C VAL A 488 -4.47 9.94 22.63
N ALA A 489 -5.00 8.77 22.32
CA ALA A 489 -4.45 7.48 22.76
C ALA A 489 -3.86 6.76 21.55
N GLY A 490 -2.62 6.27 21.65
CA GLY A 490 -2.00 5.57 20.54
C GLY A 490 -0.62 5.01 20.83
N LYS A 491 -0.04 4.35 19.83
CA LYS A 491 1.26 3.72 19.93
C LYS A 491 2.04 3.86 18.62
N THR A 492 3.32 4.17 18.75
CA THR A 492 4.29 4.14 17.65
C THR A 492 4.88 2.74 17.47
N GLY A 493 5.22 2.39 16.22
CA GLY A 493 5.96 1.20 15.85
C GLY A 493 7.12 1.52 14.92
N THR A 494 8.27 0.90 15.21
CA THR A 494 9.40 0.82 14.29
C THR A 494 9.78 -0.65 14.22
N ALA A 495 9.40 -1.33 13.15
CA ALA A 495 9.62 -2.76 12.99
C ALA A 495 10.71 -3.02 11.95
N GLN A 496 11.47 -4.09 12.14
CA GLN A 496 12.49 -4.50 11.17
C GLN A 496 11.83 -5.23 10.02
N VAL A 497 12.36 -5.06 8.80
CA VAL A 497 11.82 -5.75 7.62
C VAL A 497 12.44 -7.15 7.53
N VAL A 498 11.61 -8.18 7.33
CA VAL A 498 12.07 -9.56 7.10
C VAL A 498 12.50 -9.73 5.64
N GLY A 499 13.68 -10.32 5.42
CA GLY A 499 14.22 -10.59 4.09
C GLY A 499 13.64 -11.86 3.45
N GLU A 500 13.75 -11.98 2.12
CA GLU A 500 13.21 -13.12 1.35
C GLU A 500 13.81 -14.47 1.76
N GLY A 501 15.07 -14.49 2.21
CA GLY A 501 15.76 -15.67 2.75
C GLY A 501 15.54 -15.93 4.25
N GLY A 502 14.66 -15.18 4.90
CA GLY A 502 14.53 -15.13 6.36
C GLY A 502 15.52 -14.17 7.03
N GLY A 503 15.30 -13.90 8.32
CA GLY A 503 16.06 -12.90 9.07
C GLY A 503 15.70 -11.45 8.71
N TYR A 504 16.27 -10.49 9.45
CA TYR A 504 15.97 -9.07 9.24
C TYR A 504 16.96 -8.41 8.28
N VAL A 505 16.45 -7.56 7.38
CA VAL A 505 17.27 -6.79 6.45
C VAL A 505 17.80 -5.54 7.16
N SER A 506 19.13 -5.40 7.20
CA SER A 506 19.76 -4.23 7.80
C SER A 506 19.37 -2.94 7.07
N GLY A 507 19.09 -1.87 7.83
CA GLY A 507 18.74 -0.56 7.28
C GLY A 507 17.30 -0.42 6.76
N LYS A 508 16.47 -1.47 6.84
CA LYS A 508 15.08 -1.44 6.38
C LYS A 508 14.09 -1.59 7.52
N TYR A 509 13.17 -0.64 7.62
CA TYR A 509 12.20 -0.57 8.70
C TYR A 509 10.79 -0.23 8.19
N VAL A 510 9.79 -0.64 8.96
CA VAL A 510 8.40 -0.17 8.82
C VAL A 510 8.11 0.79 9.96
N ALA A 511 7.89 2.05 9.62
CA ALA A 511 7.50 3.11 10.54
C ALA A 511 5.98 3.17 10.60
N SER A 512 5.39 3.10 11.79
CA SER A 512 3.93 3.12 11.95
C SER A 512 3.47 3.85 13.19
N PHE A 513 2.23 4.33 13.14
CA PHE A 513 1.51 4.85 14.29
C PHE A 513 0.04 4.44 14.17
N THR A 514 -0.55 3.92 15.23
CA THR A 514 -1.99 3.65 15.31
C THR A 514 -2.54 4.20 16.61
N GLY A 515 -3.75 4.76 16.55
CA GLY A 515 -4.38 5.38 17.71
C GLY A 515 -5.76 5.91 17.40
N PHE A 516 -6.36 6.58 18.37
CA PHE A 516 -7.68 7.15 18.29
C PHE A 516 -7.82 8.41 19.14
N ALA A 517 -8.77 9.25 18.77
CA ALA A 517 -9.09 10.48 19.46
C ALA A 517 -10.58 10.85 19.30
N PRO A 518 -11.16 11.60 20.26
CA PRO A 518 -10.65 11.83 21.62
C PRO A 518 -10.56 10.51 22.43
N ALA A 519 -9.65 10.37 23.39
CA ALA A 519 -9.43 9.11 24.10
C ALA A 519 -10.61 8.69 25.02
N GLU A 520 -11.40 9.66 25.46
CA GLU A 520 -12.50 9.52 26.42
C GLU A 520 -13.80 9.11 25.71
N ASN A 521 -13.98 9.64 24.50
CA ASN A 521 -15.12 9.36 23.63
C ASN A 521 -14.64 9.27 22.18
N PRO A 522 -14.03 8.13 21.79
CA PRO A 522 -13.38 8.02 20.48
C PRO A 522 -14.34 8.20 19.32
N ARG A 523 -13.98 9.12 18.41
CA ARG A 523 -14.73 9.44 17.19
C ARG A 523 -13.98 9.00 15.94
N VAL A 524 -12.66 9.03 16.00
CA VAL A 524 -11.78 8.73 14.87
C VAL A 524 -10.65 7.84 15.38
N ALA A 525 -10.47 6.69 14.74
CA ALA A 525 -9.29 5.86 14.86
C ALA A 525 -8.55 5.86 13.53
N ALA A 526 -7.22 5.86 13.57
CA ALA A 526 -6.42 5.82 12.35
C ALA A 526 -5.16 4.99 12.50
N LEU A 527 -4.67 4.51 11.37
CA LEU A 527 -3.38 3.88 11.24
C LEU A 527 -2.62 4.54 10.09
N VAL A 528 -1.36 4.87 10.36
CA VAL A 528 -0.38 5.31 9.38
C VAL A 528 0.75 4.29 9.37
N MET A 529 1.08 3.75 8.20
CA MET A 529 2.19 2.82 8.00
C MET A 529 3.02 3.27 6.80
N VAL A 530 4.32 3.35 6.98
CA VAL A 530 5.30 3.76 5.97
C VAL A 530 6.43 2.72 5.97
N ALA A 531 6.50 1.91 4.91
CA ALA A 531 7.50 0.87 4.76
C ALA A 531 8.71 1.37 3.97
N GLU A 532 9.90 1.10 4.52
CA GLU A 532 11.19 1.44 3.94
C GLU A 532 11.33 2.95 3.59
N PRO A 533 11.09 3.88 4.54
CA PRO A 533 11.31 5.31 4.29
C PRO A 533 12.80 5.61 4.03
N GLN A 534 13.06 6.52 3.10
CA GLN A 534 14.38 7.03 2.73
C GLN A 534 14.68 8.36 3.47
N GLY A 535 15.94 8.77 3.49
CA GLY A 535 16.36 10.05 4.10
C GLY A 535 16.88 9.97 5.54
N GLY A 536 17.30 8.80 6.01
CA GLY A 536 18.00 8.61 7.29
C GLY A 536 17.09 8.56 8.53
N ILE A 537 15.87 9.09 8.44
CA ILE A 537 14.86 9.03 9.51
C ILE A 537 13.87 7.90 9.25
N TYR A 538 13.77 6.96 10.19
CA TYR A 538 12.93 5.76 10.05
C TYR A 538 12.05 5.45 11.26
N TYR A 539 12.08 6.27 12.31
CA TYR A 539 11.29 6.03 13.51
C TYR A 539 9.82 6.36 13.29
N GLY A 540 8.91 5.48 13.74
CA GLY A 540 7.46 5.71 13.68
C GLY A 540 7.01 7.03 14.32
N SER A 541 7.69 7.47 15.38
CA SER A 541 7.43 8.73 16.07
C SER A 541 7.78 9.97 15.23
N GLN A 542 8.65 9.84 14.24
CA GLN A 542 9.11 10.95 13.39
C GLN A 542 8.49 10.91 11.98
N VAL A 543 8.14 9.72 11.51
CA VAL A 543 7.56 9.51 10.17
C VAL A 543 6.04 9.43 10.24
N ALA A 544 5.49 8.53 11.04
CA ALA A 544 4.06 8.18 11.02
C ALA A 544 3.21 9.01 12.01
N ALA A 545 3.74 9.30 13.20
CA ALA A 545 3.00 10.04 14.24
C ALA A 545 2.60 11.49 13.81
N PRO A 546 3.46 12.29 13.16
CA PRO A 546 3.05 13.61 12.66
C PRO A 546 1.96 13.51 11.59
N VAL A 547 2.03 12.51 10.72
CA VAL A 547 1.02 12.28 9.67
C VAL A 547 -0.33 11.92 10.31
N PHE A 548 -0.32 11.05 11.32
CA PHE A 548 -1.52 10.73 12.09
C PHE A 548 -2.14 11.99 12.70
N ARG A 549 -1.32 12.84 13.33
CA ARG A 549 -1.78 14.10 13.94
C ARG A 549 -2.52 14.97 12.94
N GLU A 550 -1.95 15.20 11.75
CA GLU A 550 -2.55 16.07 10.74
C GLU A 550 -3.87 15.50 10.20
N VAL A 551 -3.90 14.20 9.85
CA VAL A 551 -5.14 13.55 9.36
C VAL A 551 -6.23 13.57 10.42
N VAL A 552 -5.92 13.17 11.65
CA VAL A 552 -6.92 13.05 12.72
C VAL A 552 -7.39 14.42 13.19
N ARG A 553 -6.50 15.42 13.31
CA ARG A 553 -6.91 16.81 13.64
C ARG A 553 -7.90 17.34 12.62
N ASP A 554 -7.54 17.30 11.34
CA ASP A 554 -8.40 17.84 10.28
C ASP A 554 -9.73 17.08 10.21
N THR A 555 -9.70 15.76 10.44
CA THR A 555 -10.91 14.93 10.53
C THR A 555 -11.81 15.33 11.71
N LEU A 556 -11.24 15.51 12.91
CA LEU A 556 -12.00 15.88 14.10
C LEU A 556 -12.63 17.27 13.95
N HIS A 557 -11.89 18.23 13.38
CA HIS A 557 -12.40 19.56 13.09
C HIS A 557 -13.54 19.53 12.07
N TYR A 558 -13.36 18.77 10.98
CA TYR A 558 -14.39 18.59 9.95
C TYR A 558 -15.66 17.93 10.52
N LEU A 559 -15.50 16.93 11.37
CA LEU A 559 -16.61 16.27 12.09
C LEU A 559 -17.18 17.10 13.24
N GLN A 560 -16.65 18.32 13.47
CA GLN A 560 -17.06 19.23 14.53
C GLN A 560 -17.08 18.57 15.92
N VAL A 561 -16.08 17.74 16.20
CA VAL A 561 -15.93 17.13 17.51
C VAL A 561 -15.55 18.22 18.51
N PRO A 562 -16.18 18.33 19.68
CA PRO A 562 -15.83 19.37 20.65
C PRO A 562 -14.40 19.23 21.17
N GLU A 563 -13.65 20.33 21.16
CA GLU A 563 -12.34 20.43 21.80
C GLU A 563 -12.49 20.50 23.33
N THR A 564 -11.44 20.06 24.04
CA THR A 564 -11.26 20.27 25.47
C THR A 564 -10.27 21.42 25.67
N PRO A 565 -10.74 22.63 26.05
CA PRO A 565 -9.86 23.78 26.25
C PRO A 565 -8.86 23.56 27.38
N GLY A 566 -7.66 24.13 27.24
CA GLY A 566 -6.67 24.14 28.33
C GLY A 566 -6.07 22.77 28.65
N LEU A 567 -6.11 21.80 27.73
CA LEU A 567 -5.39 20.54 27.89
C LEU A 567 -3.89 20.81 28.12
N GLU A 568 -3.32 20.12 29.11
CA GLU A 568 -1.88 20.14 29.35
C GLU A 568 -1.17 19.68 28.07
N LYS A 569 -0.20 20.47 27.60
CA LYS A 569 0.63 20.12 26.45
C LYS A 569 1.78 19.23 26.90
N PRO A 570 2.25 18.27 26.08
CA PRO A 570 3.46 17.51 26.39
C PRO A 570 4.62 18.44 26.72
N LYS A 571 5.23 18.26 27.90
CA LYS A 571 6.48 18.94 28.27
C LYS A 571 7.57 18.43 27.32
N ASP A 572 8.14 19.34 26.53
CA ASP A 572 9.06 19.04 25.43
C ASP A 572 8.46 18.08 24.39
N PRO A 573 7.68 18.57 23.40
CA PRO A 573 7.43 17.76 22.21
C PRO A 573 8.80 17.28 21.70
N PHE A 574 8.92 15.99 21.35
CA PHE A 574 10.13 15.42 20.73
C PHE A 574 10.28 16.00 19.31
N VAL A 575 10.48 17.31 19.23
CA VAL A 575 11.05 17.99 18.09
C VAL A 575 12.54 17.71 18.24
N TYR A 576 12.99 16.58 17.69
CA TYR A 576 14.32 16.62 17.10
C TYR A 576 14.20 17.67 16.01
N PHE A 577 14.51 18.93 16.37
CA PHE A 577 14.97 19.86 15.38
C PHE A 577 16.07 19.09 14.66
N GLU A 578 15.95 18.90 13.35
CA GLU A 578 17.17 18.71 12.57
C GLU A 578 18.09 19.80 13.09
N GLN A 579 19.20 19.43 13.74
CA GLN A 579 20.26 20.38 13.99
C GLN A 579 20.43 21.11 12.66
N PRO A 580 20.24 22.45 12.62
CA PRO A 580 20.22 23.16 11.36
C PRO A 580 21.47 22.74 10.61
N ARG A 581 21.29 22.07 9.46
CA ARG A 581 22.42 21.44 8.78
C ARG A 581 23.43 22.54 8.53
N VAL A 582 24.57 22.46 9.20
CA VAL A 582 25.58 23.51 9.10
C VAL A 582 26.27 23.34 7.76
N LYS A 583 26.70 24.47 7.18
CA LYS A 583 27.54 24.40 5.99
C LYS A 583 28.89 23.82 6.39
N VAL A 584 29.19 22.63 5.89
CA VAL A 584 30.47 21.95 6.03
C VAL A 584 31.19 21.97 4.69
N ARG A 585 32.52 22.01 4.71
CA ARG A 585 33.34 21.91 3.50
C ARG A 585 33.66 20.45 3.23
N VAL A 586 33.44 20.02 2.00
CA VAL A 586 33.75 18.65 1.59
C VAL A 586 35.28 18.43 1.64
N PRO A 587 35.78 17.50 2.47
CA PRO A 587 37.21 17.19 2.53
C PRO A 587 37.66 16.46 1.26
N ASN A 588 38.96 16.55 0.95
CA ASN A 588 39.55 15.81 -0.16
C ASN A 588 39.91 14.40 0.29
N VAL A 589 39.25 13.41 -0.28
CA VAL A 589 39.46 11.98 -0.03
C VAL A 589 39.90 11.23 -1.28
N VAL A 590 40.19 11.94 -2.38
CA VAL A 590 40.75 11.33 -3.60
C VAL A 590 42.15 10.77 -3.32
N ASN A 591 42.44 9.57 -3.83
CA ASN A 591 43.64 8.75 -3.58
C ASN A 591 43.77 8.19 -2.15
N TYR A 592 42.75 8.31 -1.30
CA TYR A 592 42.75 7.65 0.01
C TYR A 592 42.27 6.21 -0.11
N PRO A 593 42.77 5.30 0.75
CA PRO A 593 42.10 4.03 1.02
C PRO A 593 40.65 4.28 1.43
N LEU A 594 39.73 3.43 0.96
CA LEU A 594 38.29 3.58 1.21
C LEU A 594 37.98 3.75 2.71
N GLU A 595 38.59 2.94 3.58
CA GLU A 595 38.35 2.99 5.02
C GLU A 595 38.75 4.35 5.62
N THR A 596 39.90 4.91 5.21
CA THR A 596 40.36 6.22 5.66
C THR A 596 39.46 7.34 5.13
N ALA A 597 39.05 7.27 3.86
CA ALA A 597 38.11 8.21 3.26
C ALA A 597 36.76 8.26 3.99
N GLN A 598 36.24 7.09 4.38
CA GLN A 598 34.99 6.97 5.14
C GLN A 598 35.10 7.63 6.52
N ASN A 599 36.22 7.45 7.22
CA ASN A 599 36.43 8.06 8.53
C ASN A 599 36.52 9.59 8.44
N ILE A 600 37.29 10.11 7.48
CA ILE A 600 37.41 11.57 7.24
C ILE A 600 36.04 12.20 6.92
N LEU A 601 35.20 11.53 6.13
CA LEU A 601 33.86 12.04 5.81
C LEU A 601 32.93 12.02 7.02
N ARG A 602 33.00 10.98 7.86
CA ARG A 602 32.22 10.92 9.11
C ARG A 602 32.62 12.02 10.09
N GLU A 603 33.92 12.28 10.24
CA GLU A 603 34.44 13.37 11.08
C GLU A 603 34.00 14.74 10.57
N ALA A 604 33.87 14.91 9.25
CA ALA A 604 33.34 16.12 8.63
C ALA A 604 31.79 16.22 8.64
N GLU A 605 31.10 15.35 9.39
CA GLU A 605 29.64 15.25 9.44
C GLU A 605 28.98 14.99 8.07
N LEU A 606 29.66 14.28 7.16
CA LEU A 606 29.17 13.93 5.84
C LEU A 606 28.84 12.44 5.74
N SER A 607 27.83 12.12 4.94
CA SER A 607 27.55 10.74 4.54
C SER A 607 28.37 10.38 3.29
N PHE A 608 28.47 9.10 2.96
CA PHE A 608 29.16 8.67 1.74
C PHE A 608 28.38 7.57 1.01
N VAL A 609 28.53 7.53 -0.31
CA VAL A 609 28.02 6.47 -1.18
C VAL A 609 29.18 5.93 -1.98
N VAL A 610 29.40 4.63 -1.94
CA VAL A 610 30.52 3.98 -2.64
C VAL A 610 30.04 3.42 -3.97
N ARG A 611 30.80 3.66 -5.04
CA ARG A 611 30.57 3.11 -6.39
C ARG A 611 31.85 2.43 -6.90
N GLY A 612 31.74 1.20 -7.36
CA GLY A 612 32.87 0.39 -7.83
C GLY A 612 33.40 -0.61 -6.79
N GLU A 613 34.41 -1.39 -7.17
CA GLU A 613 34.92 -2.54 -6.38
C GLU A 613 36.38 -2.37 -5.93
N GLY A 614 36.94 -1.16 -6.05
CA GLY A 614 38.33 -0.84 -5.67
C GLY A 614 38.59 -0.66 -4.18
N VAL A 615 39.86 -0.43 -3.84
CA VAL A 615 40.27 -0.09 -2.47
C VAL A 615 40.71 1.37 -2.31
N ILE A 616 40.89 2.10 -3.42
CA ILE A 616 41.29 3.51 -3.45
C ILE A 616 40.20 4.35 -4.11
N VAL A 617 39.90 5.50 -3.51
CA VAL A 617 39.00 6.51 -4.09
C VAL A 617 39.67 7.15 -5.30
N GLN A 618 39.13 6.92 -6.49
CA GLN A 618 39.60 7.49 -7.75
C GLN A 618 39.03 8.90 -7.96
N GLU A 619 37.74 9.07 -7.69
CA GLU A 619 37.05 10.35 -7.79
C GLU A 619 36.05 10.53 -6.65
N GLN A 620 35.72 11.79 -6.36
CA GLN A 620 34.66 12.14 -5.42
C GLN A 620 33.73 13.20 -6.01
N THR A 621 32.44 13.12 -5.66
CA THR A 621 31.45 14.15 -5.97
C THR A 621 30.55 14.38 -4.75
N PRO A 622 30.41 15.61 -4.23
CA PRO A 622 30.99 16.87 -4.69
C PRO A 622 32.52 16.96 -4.56
N LYS A 623 33.13 17.88 -5.32
CA LYS A 623 34.59 18.11 -5.30
C LYS A 623 35.04 18.67 -3.95
N ALA A 624 36.31 18.40 -3.60
CA ALA A 624 36.93 18.95 -2.40
C ALA A 624 36.79 20.48 -2.34
N GLY A 625 36.48 20.99 -1.15
CA GLY A 625 36.27 22.42 -0.89
C GLY A 625 34.87 22.95 -1.22
N ALA A 626 33.99 22.15 -1.83
CA ALA A 626 32.59 22.53 -2.01
C ALA A 626 31.89 22.72 -0.66
N GLU A 627 31.06 23.76 -0.54
CA GLU A 627 30.20 23.94 0.64
C GLU A 627 28.90 23.16 0.45
N VAL A 628 28.64 22.26 1.39
CA VAL A 628 27.43 21.44 1.42
C VAL A 628 26.83 21.46 2.81
N LEU A 629 25.59 21.01 2.95
CA LEU A 629 24.95 20.87 4.25
C LEU A 629 25.45 19.60 4.95
N SER A 630 25.64 19.62 6.27
CA SER A 630 25.96 18.41 7.03
C SER A 630 24.93 17.29 6.75
N GLY A 631 25.41 16.05 6.72
CA GLY A 631 24.65 14.87 6.27
C GLY A 631 24.58 14.68 4.75
N THR A 632 25.09 15.60 3.92
CA THR A 632 25.16 15.41 2.47
C THR A 632 26.04 14.20 2.13
N SER A 633 25.59 13.36 1.19
CA SER A 633 26.34 12.20 0.72
C SER A 633 27.39 12.60 -0.30
N VAL A 634 28.66 12.27 -0.03
CA VAL A 634 29.76 12.32 -1.00
C VAL A 634 29.84 10.98 -1.71
N VAL A 635 29.66 10.99 -3.03
CA VAL A 635 29.85 9.82 -3.88
C VAL A 635 31.35 9.58 -4.05
N LEU A 636 31.80 8.37 -3.73
CA LEU A 636 33.18 7.91 -3.88
C LEU A 636 33.22 6.88 -5.00
N ASP A 637 33.84 7.25 -6.11
CA ASP A 637 34.07 6.34 -7.23
C ASP A 637 35.42 5.66 -7.03
N LEU A 638 35.39 4.33 -6.93
CA LEU A 638 36.55 3.50 -6.64
C LEU A 638 37.25 3.04 -7.91
N GLN A 639 38.57 2.91 -7.84
CA GLN A 639 39.37 2.40 -8.95
C GLN A 639 39.04 0.91 -9.23
N PRO A 640 38.83 0.47 -10.49
CA PRO A 640 38.54 -0.93 -10.78
C PRO A 640 39.69 -1.87 -10.36
N PRO A 641 39.39 -3.05 -9.78
CA PRO A 641 40.40 -4.01 -9.35
C PRO A 641 41.23 -4.48 -10.55
N GLY A 642 42.55 -4.29 -10.49
CA GLY A 642 43.50 -4.62 -11.57
C GLY A 642 43.89 -3.45 -12.49
N GLY A 643 43.37 -2.23 -12.27
CA GLY A 643 43.84 -1.04 -12.96
C GLY A 643 45.30 -0.72 -12.63
N LYS A 644 46.19 -0.73 -13.64
CA LYS A 644 47.56 -0.22 -13.51
C LYS A 644 47.52 1.28 -13.15
N SER A 645 47.68 1.61 -11.88
CA SER A 645 48.04 2.98 -11.47
C SER A 645 48.98 2.94 -10.26
N ARG A 646 50.24 2.57 -10.53
CA ARG A 646 51.37 2.98 -9.69
C ARG A 646 52.18 4.11 -10.32
N GLU A 647 51.76 4.63 -11.47
CA GLU A 647 52.39 5.76 -12.13
C GLU A 647 51.42 6.93 -12.14
N GLY A 648 51.68 7.90 -11.27
CA GLY A 648 50.89 9.12 -11.12
C GLY A 648 51.22 9.84 -9.82
N PRO A 649 51.11 11.18 -9.79
CA PRO A 649 51.36 11.95 -8.57
C PRO A 649 50.29 11.66 -7.51
N VAL A 650 50.70 11.59 -6.24
CA VAL A 650 49.84 11.44 -5.07
C VAL A 650 49.52 12.81 -4.50
N THR A 651 48.33 12.97 -3.95
CA THR A 651 47.93 14.22 -3.30
C THR A 651 48.36 14.21 -1.85
N VAL A 652 49.10 15.22 -1.41
CA VAL A 652 49.60 15.32 -0.04
C VAL A 652 48.42 15.50 0.93
N PRO A 653 48.26 14.63 1.94
CA PRO A 653 47.17 14.70 2.91
C PRO A 653 47.32 15.89 3.87
N ASN A 654 46.26 16.27 4.57
CA ASN A 654 46.37 17.17 5.72
C ASN A 654 46.76 16.35 6.96
N LEU A 655 47.92 16.65 7.53
CA LEU A 655 48.53 15.91 8.64
C LEU A 655 48.36 16.61 9.99
N THR A 656 47.80 17.83 10.00
CA THR A 656 47.69 18.67 11.20
C THR A 656 46.91 17.95 12.31
N GLY A 657 47.45 17.94 13.53
CA GLY A 657 46.84 17.33 14.71
C GLY A 657 47.11 15.84 14.91
N LEU A 658 47.64 15.14 13.90
CA LEU A 658 47.97 13.72 13.98
C LEU A 658 49.26 13.47 14.78
N THR A 659 49.32 12.33 15.46
CA THR A 659 50.53 11.84 16.11
C THR A 659 51.55 11.33 15.08
N ILE A 660 52.82 11.25 15.47
CA ILE A 660 53.90 10.73 14.59
C ILE A 660 53.53 9.35 14.03
N THR A 661 52.93 8.48 14.83
CA THR A 661 52.54 7.12 14.42
C THR A 661 51.41 7.14 13.38
N GLU A 662 50.41 8.00 13.55
CA GLU A 662 49.31 8.17 12.60
C GLU A 662 49.79 8.78 11.29
N VAL A 663 50.66 9.80 11.35
CA VAL A 663 51.29 10.41 10.18
C VAL A 663 52.13 9.39 9.42
N ALA A 664 52.93 8.58 10.13
CA ALA A 664 53.77 7.56 9.51
C ALA A 664 52.92 6.48 8.81
N ALA A 665 51.85 6.00 9.44
CA ALA A 665 50.95 5.01 8.86
C ALA A 665 50.24 5.57 7.61
N LEU A 666 49.76 6.81 7.68
CA LEU A 666 49.05 7.47 6.58
C LEU A 666 49.97 7.71 5.37
N LEU A 667 51.17 8.25 5.60
CA LEU A 667 52.15 8.50 4.52
C LEU A 667 52.68 7.20 3.91
N ALA A 668 52.90 6.16 4.72
CA ALA A 668 53.30 4.84 4.23
C ALA A 668 52.22 4.22 3.32
N GLY A 669 50.94 4.37 3.67
CA GLY A 669 49.82 3.94 2.83
C GLY A 669 49.71 4.67 1.49
N MET A 670 50.41 5.79 1.34
CA MET A 670 50.41 6.66 0.15
C MET A 670 51.71 6.59 -0.67
N ASP A 671 52.63 5.69 -0.33
CA ASP A 671 54.00 5.63 -0.87
C ASP A 671 54.79 6.95 -0.69
N LEU A 672 54.52 7.71 0.38
CA LEU A 672 55.24 8.93 0.74
C LEU A 672 56.19 8.68 1.92
N ARG A 673 57.29 9.42 1.99
CA ARG A 673 58.28 9.29 3.08
C ARG A 673 58.07 10.36 4.12
N LEU A 674 58.11 10.01 5.40
CA LEU A 674 58.04 10.97 6.50
C LEU A 674 59.45 11.45 6.87
N GLU A 675 59.66 12.76 6.88
CA GLU A 675 60.75 13.40 7.63
C GLU A 675 60.13 14.12 8.84
N ALA A 676 60.22 13.49 10.02
CA ALA A 676 59.66 14.04 11.24
C ALA A 676 60.65 14.98 11.94
N VAL A 677 60.19 16.19 12.27
CA VAL A 677 60.97 17.20 12.99
C VAL A 677 60.20 17.59 14.26
N GLY A 678 60.71 17.20 15.44
CA GLY A 678 60.08 17.47 16.74
C GLY A 678 59.30 16.29 17.31
N ILE A 679 58.56 16.52 18.40
CA ILE A 679 57.76 15.51 19.11
C ILE A 679 56.37 16.07 19.44
N GLY A 680 55.35 15.20 19.48
CA GLY A 680 53.97 15.58 19.78
C GLY A 680 53.04 15.45 18.58
N GLN A 681 52.19 16.44 18.35
CA GLN A 681 51.23 16.45 17.23
C GLN A 681 51.74 17.32 16.09
N ALA A 682 51.45 16.92 14.86
CA ALA A 682 51.84 17.65 13.65
C ALA A 682 51.21 19.05 13.63
N ALA A 683 52.04 20.08 13.58
CA ALA A 683 51.65 21.49 13.55
C ALA A 683 51.98 22.16 12.21
N GLY A 684 52.90 21.58 11.42
CA GLY A 684 53.25 22.07 10.10
C GLY A 684 53.68 20.94 9.17
N GLN A 685 53.49 21.12 7.86
CA GLN A 685 53.93 20.17 6.84
C GLN A 685 54.40 20.88 5.57
N ASN A 686 55.35 20.27 4.87
CA ASN A 686 55.80 20.65 3.54
C ASN A 686 56.09 19.38 2.73
N PRO A 687 55.46 19.14 1.56
CA PRO A 687 54.59 20.04 0.78
C PRO A 687 53.18 20.29 1.38
N ARG A 688 52.42 21.26 0.82
CA ARG A 688 51.14 21.72 1.41
C ARG A 688 50.02 20.69 1.22
N PRO A 689 49.01 20.63 2.12
CA PRO A 689 47.83 19.79 1.93
C PRO A 689 47.16 20.06 0.57
N GLY A 690 46.86 19.00 -0.18
CA GLY A 690 46.24 19.10 -1.51
C GLY A 690 47.21 19.25 -2.69
N GLU A 691 48.51 19.39 -2.43
CA GLU A 691 49.54 19.47 -3.48
C GLU A 691 49.77 18.09 -4.13
N LYS A 692 50.01 18.04 -5.44
CA LYS A 692 50.28 16.80 -6.18
C LYS A 692 51.78 16.58 -6.29
N VAL A 693 52.27 15.50 -5.67
CA VAL A 693 53.71 15.18 -5.61
C VAL A 693 53.99 13.79 -6.19
N PRO A 694 55.18 13.53 -6.75
CA PRO A 694 55.58 12.18 -7.11
C PRO A 694 55.52 11.20 -5.94
N ARG A 695 55.28 9.91 -6.23
CA ARG A 695 55.43 8.83 -5.23
C ARG A 695 56.89 8.78 -4.77
N GLY A 696 57.10 8.52 -3.48
CA GLY A 696 58.40 8.52 -2.83
C GLY A 696 58.89 9.90 -2.38
N THR A 697 58.15 10.99 -2.65
CA THR A 697 58.46 12.32 -2.13
C THR A 697 58.46 12.30 -0.60
N THR A 698 59.48 12.94 -0.03
CA THR A 698 59.59 13.15 1.41
C THR A 698 58.73 14.33 1.83
N VAL A 699 57.80 14.08 2.75
CA VAL A 699 56.98 15.10 3.41
C VAL A 699 57.64 15.42 4.75
N ARG A 700 58.14 16.64 4.87
CA ARG A 700 58.69 17.17 6.13
C ARG A 700 57.55 17.64 7.01
N VAL A 701 57.43 17.06 8.20
CA VAL A 701 56.34 17.35 9.15
C VAL A 701 56.94 17.83 10.47
N GLU A 702 56.51 19.02 10.90
CA GLU A 702 56.92 19.64 12.15
C GLU A 702 55.93 19.26 13.25
N PHE A 703 56.42 18.64 14.31
CA PHE A 703 55.66 18.20 15.47
C PHE A 703 55.96 19.08 16.67
N THR A 704 54.91 19.51 17.38
CA THR A 704 55.04 20.32 18.59
C THR A 704 54.47 19.59 19.80
N PRO A 705 55.13 19.68 20.98
CA PRO A 705 54.59 19.10 22.21
C PRO A 705 53.27 19.79 22.53
N GLY A 706 52.20 19.02 22.70
CA GLY A 706 50.90 19.57 23.07
C GLY A 706 51.01 20.40 24.36
N SER A 707 50.53 21.64 24.32
CA SER A 707 50.46 22.54 25.47
C SER A 707 49.39 22.07 26.45
N GLY A 708 49.71 21.05 27.26
CA GLY A 708 48.97 20.70 28.47
C GLY A 708 49.57 21.43 29.69
N PRO A 709 48.76 22.00 30.61
CA PRO A 709 49.28 22.66 31.80
C PRO A 709 49.97 21.66 32.76
N SER A 710 51.14 22.09 33.23
CA SER A 710 52.00 21.45 34.24
C SER A 710 51.26 21.17 35.57
N GLN A 711 51.37 19.95 36.09
CA GLN A 711 51.44 19.69 37.54
C GLN A 711 52.45 18.57 37.82
N ALA A 712 53.52 18.95 38.53
CA ALA A 712 54.44 18.05 39.20
C ALA A 712 53.77 17.39 40.43
N PRO A 713 54.17 16.16 40.83
CA PRO A 713 53.61 15.51 42.00
C PRO A 713 54.38 15.89 43.28
N PRO A 714 53.70 16.08 44.42
CA PRO A 714 54.33 15.93 45.72
C PRO A 714 53.90 14.63 46.42
N ALA A 715 54.86 14.11 47.17
CA ALA A 715 54.88 12.85 47.88
C ALA A 715 54.03 12.84 49.16
N THR A 716 53.54 11.64 49.46
CA THR A 716 53.42 10.98 50.78
C THR A 716 52.72 11.67 51.96
N ALA A 717 51.87 10.83 52.56
CA ALA A 717 51.46 10.77 53.97
C ALA A 717 50.37 11.75 54.44
N ARG A 718 49.21 11.18 54.81
CA ARG A 718 48.58 11.43 56.11
C ARG A 718 47.56 10.32 56.49
N PRO A 719 47.53 9.89 57.76
CA PRO A 719 46.51 9.01 58.31
C PRO A 719 45.30 9.79 58.86
N VAL A 720 44.21 9.04 59.08
CA VAL A 720 43.13 9.18 60.07
C VAL A 720 42.68 10.60 60.46
N ARG A 721 41.39 10.91 60.25
CA ARG A 721 40.66 11.79 61.18
C ARG A 721 39.27 11.29 61.53
N GLU A 722 39.08 11.28 62.84
CA GLU A 722 37.85 11.19 63.61
C GLU A 722 36.82 12.27 63.29
N PHE A 723 35.60 11.94 63.70
CA PHE A 723 34.46 12.78 64.07
C PHE A 723 34.77 14.21 64.56
N VAL A 724 33.86 15.15 64.27
CA VAL A 724 32.98 15.87 65.22
C VAL A 724 32.56 17.25 64.67
N GLU A 725 31.23 17.42 64.67
CA GLU A 725 30.35 18.59 64.85
C GLU A 725 30.33 19.87 63.98
N ARG A 726 29.06 20.26 63.85
CA ARG A 726 28.38 21.48 63.40
C ARG A 726 28.85 22.77 64.12
N PRO A 727 28.45 23.96 63.63
CA PRO A 727 27.14 24.54 63.99
C PRO A 727 26.07 24.46 62.89
#